data_AF-A0A8B9KAZ7-F1
#
_entry.id   AF-A0A8B9KAZ7-F1
#
_cell.length_a   1.000
_cell.length_b   1.000
_cell.length_c   1.000
_cell.angle_alpha   90.00
_cell.angle_beta   90.00
_cell.angle_gamma   90.00
#
_symmetry.space_group_name_H-M   'P 1'
#
loop_
_entity.id
_entity.type
_entity.pdbx_description
1 polymer ?
#
loop_
_entity_poly.entity_id
_entity_poly.type
_entity_poly.pdbx_seq_one_letter_code
_entity_poly.pdbx_strand_id
1 'polypeptide(L)'
;MRQQFVGKVQFALFDTHSQASKKLLVATEKNIFASLNSRTGDLFWRHVDKTGPDGHINTLMMHGQDAVVVVGNGRLLRSWETTVGGLNWETVLDTGSFQSAAYIGVQDVVRYVAVLKKSAISLHYLSSGHQKWVENLPESDTVQYQTVYSGGNGQVFVLGVVPNSHIVIVEYNIEDGEIMKQKSVAAPWLSSLQSSCVMVGSGVLLCADPTTKSLYTFPLQSADQTTMTPILLEVAAGFQPVLISTQPHPARPPLSEFFLQLGPDYHILLHLIALLFSPSKIAAVMSPKNETVSILFILSNSDPFHLHTYSVIRANGSNASVINLYSADTGRRLLDTTIIYSMDPNGGKPAKLYIHTFLKKDDSVGYRVLVQTEDLVLTFLQQPGMVVWSREEALADVVTMEMVDLPLTGTQAELEGEFGKKADGLLPMVLKRLSSQFILLQAWMSHLWKLFYDARKPRSHVKNEVTFETLSRDEFNLQKMMVMVTASGKLFGIDSKSGTVLWKQYLENIQPNSVFKLMVQRTTAHFPHPPQCTLLVKDKDTGLGSLYVFNPIFGKKSHISVPALPRPILQSLLLPLMDQDYSKVLLLIDDQYKVTAFPSTKNVLQQLQEMASSIFFYLVDSSQGRLSGFRLRKDLSTELIWEVVIPTEVQKIVGVKGKRANEHVHSQGRVMGDRSVLYKYLNPNLLAVVTESTDSHQERSFVGIFLIDGVTGRIVHEAVQRKARRPVHFVHSENWVVYVYWNTKSRRNEFSVLELFEGMELYNSTVFSSLDRPRPPQVLQQSYIFPSPISTLEATLTEKGITSRHLLVGLPSGAIVSLPKMFLDPRRPEVASDQSREENLIPYSPEMPIRTEWFINYNQTVSRVRGIYTAPSGLESTCLVVAYGLDIYQTRVYPSKQFDVLKDDYDYVLISSVLLGLFFATMISKRLAEVKLLNRAWR
;
A
#
# COMPACT_ATOMS: atom_id res chain seq x y z
N MET A 1 -5.05 -15.49 -3.63
CA MET A 1 -5.70 -14.74 -2.53
C MET A 1 -5.69 -13.25 -2.89
N ARG A 2 -6.80 -12.51 -2.72
CA ARG A 2 -6.89 -11.07 -2.99
C ARG A 2 -7.48 -10.31 -1.80
N GLN A 3 -6.87 -9.21 -1.39
CA GLN A 3 -7.40 -8.24 -0.45
C GLN A 3 -7.51 -6.86 -1.10
N GLN A 4 -8.64 -6.18 -0.88
CA GLN A 4 -8.96 -4.89 -1.49
C GLN A 4 -9.04 -3.78 -0.43
N PHE A 5 -8.42 -2.65 -0.75
CA PHE A 5 -8.30 -1.51 0.17
C PHE A 5 -8.76 -0.19 -0.49
N VAL A 6 -9.05 0.81 0.32
CA VAL A 6 -9.44 2.16 -0.11
C VAL A 6 -8.44 3.23 0.35
N GLY A 7 -7.64 2.94 1.38
CA GLY A 7 -6.65 3.87 1.94
C GLY A 7 -7.26 4.86 2.94
N LYS A 8 -6.51 5.93 3.27
CA LYS A 8 -6.89 6.91 4.30
C LYS A 8 -8.17 7.67 3.93
N VAL A 9 -9.22 7.49 4.72
CA VAL A 9 -10.52 8.16 4.53
C VAL A 9 -10.41 9.65 4.83
N GLN A 10 -10.88 10.49 3.89
CA GLN A 10 -11.00 11.94 4.06
C GLN A 10 -12.42 12.31 4.48
N PHE A 11 -13.40 11.77 3.77
CA PHE A 11 -14.84 11.99 3.99
C PHE A 11 -15.54 10.63 4.12
N ALA A 12 -16.44 10.53 5.09
CA ALA A 12 -17.32 9.37 5.22
C ALA A 12 -18.74 9.83 5.52
N LEU A 13 -19.71 9.25 4.81
CA LEU A 13 -21.13 9.55 4.94
C LEU A 13 -21.92 8.24 5.05
N PHE A 14 -22.81 8.16 6.03
CA PHE A 14 -23.72 7.04 6.17
C PHE A 14 -24.96 7.26 5.30
N ASP A 15 -25.41 6.22 4.61
CA ASP A 15 -26.66 6.27 3.86
C ASP A 15 -27.85 6.30 4.84
N THR A 16 -28.53 7.45 4.90
CA THR A 16 -29.67 7.70 5.79
C THR A 16 -31.02 7.56 5.09
N HIS A 17 -31.06 7.24 3.79
CA HIS A 17 -32.32 7.13 3.03
C HIS A 17 -33.25 6.05 3.61
N SER A 18 -32.69 5.00 4.20
CA SER A 18 -33.45 4.00 4.93
C SER A 18 -32.73 3.64 6.22
N GLN A 19 -33.46 3.54 7.34
CA GLN A 19 -32.91 3.02 8.60
C GLN A 19 -32.35 1.59 8.47
N ALA A 20 -32.75 0.85 7.43
CA ALA A 20 -32.24 -0.49 7.12
C ALA A 20 -31.00 -0.48 6.21
N SER A 21 -30.59 0.69 5.68
CA SER A 21 -29.42 0.77 4.82
C SER A 21 -28.16 0.36 5.57
N LYS A 22 -27.30 -0.37 4.87
CA LYS A 22 -26.06 -0.93 5.40
C LYS A 22 -24.86 -0.32 4.69
N LYS A 23 -25.02 0.84 4.06
CA LYS A 23 -24.01 1.44 3.21
C LYS A 23 -23.31 2.58 3.93
N LEU A 24 -21.99 2.58 3.80
CA LEU A 24 -21.10 3.62 4.27
C LEU A 24 -20.30 4.10 3.06
N LEU A 25 -20.58 5.31 2.59
CA LEU A 25 -19.82 5.91 1.51
C LEU A 25 -18.53 6.50 2.07
N VAL A 26 -17.42 6.24 1.40
CA VAL A 26 -16.10 6.77 1.76
C VAL A 26 -15.43 7.37 0.54
N ALA A 27 -14.82 8.54 0.74
CA ALA A 27 -13.88 9.15 -0.19
C ALA A 27 -12.51 9.24 0.48
N THR A 28 -11.45 8.83 -0.22
CA THR A 28 -10.11 8.68 0.37
C THR A 28 -9.05 9.55 -0.29
N GLU A 29 -7.95 9.78 0.41
CA GLU A 29 -6.77 10.54 -0.08
C GLU A 29 -6.14 9.91 -1.32
N LYS A 30 -6.41 8.63 -1.58
CA LYS A 30 -5.93 7.91 -2.76
C LYS A 30 -6.84 8.11 -3.97
N ASN A 31 -7.75 9.08 -3.96
CA ASN A 31 -8.67 9.39 -5.07
C ASN A 31 -9.60 8.21 -5.37
N ILE A 32 -10.21 7.67 -4.32
CA ILE A 32 -11.11 6.52 -4.40
C ILE A 32 -12.43 6.91 -3.76
N PHE A 33 -13.50 6.57 -4.47
CA PHE A 33 -14.87 6.69 -3.97
C PHE A 33 -15.46 5.28 -3.89
N ALA A 34 -15.92 4.89 -2.70
CA ALA A 34 -16.37 3.52 -2.45
C ALA A 34 -17.57 3.46 -1.52
N SER A 35 -18.29 2.33 -1.57
CA SER A 35 -19.34 1.99 -0.63
C SER A 35 -18.97 0.72 0.13
N LEU A 36 -18.87 0.86 1.46
CA LEU A 36 -18.58 -0.21 2.39
C LEU A 36 -19.87 -0.73 3.03
N ASN A 37 -19.89 -2.03 3.30
CA ASN A 37 -20.94 -2.67 4.07
C ASN A 37 -20.71 -2.40 5.56
N SER A 38 -21.64 -1.71 6.22
CA SER A 38 -21.56 -1.37 7.63
C SER A 38 -21.54 -2.60 8.54
N ARG A 39 -22.00 -3.78 8.08
CA ARG A 39 -22.02 -5.02 8.89
C ARG A 39 -20.75 -5.86 8.79
N THR A 40 -20.12 -5.91 7.63
CA THR A 40 -18.95 -6.79 7.40
C THR A 40 -17.67 -6.02 7.11
N GLY A 41 -17.78 -4.76 6.70
CA GLY A 41 -16.67 -3.96 6.20
C GLY A 41 -16.32 -4.26 4.74
N ASP A 42 -17.01 -5.17 4.06
CA ASP A 42 -16.71 -5.49 2.65
C ASP A 42 -17.10 -4.36 1.69
N LEU A 43 -16.47 -4.33 0.53
CA LEU A 43 -16.80 -3.38 -0.53
C LEU A 43 -18.04 -3.87 -1.30
N PHE A 44 -19.05 -3.01 -1.44
CA PHE A 44 -20.12 -3.22 -2.43
C PHE A 44 -19.63 -2.85 -3.82
N TRP A 45 -19.05 -1.67 -3.94
CA TRP A 45 -18.46 -1.14 -5.16
C TRP A 45 -17.36 -0.13 -4.82
N ARG A 46 -16.46 0.09 -5.77
CA ARG A 46 -15.34 1.01 -5.64
C ARG A 46 -14.97 1.60 -7.00
N HIS A 47 -14.83 2.91 -7.05
CA HIS A 47 -14.33 3.67 -8.18
C HIS A 47 -12.97 4.24 -7.86
N VAL A 48 -11.98 3.92 -8.68
CA VAL A 48 -10.59 4.34 -8.51
C VAL A 48 -10.27 5.33 -9.62
N ASP A 49 -10.11 6.61 -9.27
CA ASP A 49 -9.80 7.65 -10.27
C ASP A 49 -8.30 7.72 -10.57
N LYS A 50 -7.84 8.73 -11.32
CA LYS A 50 -6.42 8.98 -11.60
C LYS A 50 -5.66 9.34 -10.32
N THR A 51 -4.39 8.94 -10.24
CA THR A 51 -3.47 9.40 -9.20
C THR A 51 -3.07 10.85 -9.45
N GLY A 52 -2.91 11.64 -8.37
CA GLY A 52 -2.44 13.02 -8.46
C GLY A 52 -3.56 14.05 -8.28
N PRO A 53 -3.29 15.34 -8.58
CA PRO A 53 -4.23 16.43 -8.31
C PRO A 53 -5.49 16.34 -9.17
N ASP A 54 -5.38 15.84 -10.41
CA ASP A 54 -6.52 15.75 -11.35
C ASP A 54 -7.65 14.84 -10.87
N GLY A 55 -7.32 13.81 -10.09
CA GLY A 55 -8.29 12.89 -9.50
C GLY A 55 -8.63 13.21 -8.04
N HIS A 56 -8.08 14.29 -7.48
CA HIS A 56 -8.27 14.60 -6.07
C HIS A 56 -9.72 14.94 -5.76
N ILE A 57 -10.29 14.28 -4.74
CA ILE A 57 -11.67 14.51 -4.29
C ILE A 57 -11.67 15.68 -3.33
N ASN A 58 -12.23 16.81 -3.74
CA ASN A 58 -12.27 18.03 -2.94
C ASN A 58 -13.43 18.05 -1.95
N THR A 59 -14.58 17.51 -2.34
CA THR A 59 -15.76 17.44 -1.48
C THR A 59 -16.62 16.22 -1.82
N LEU A 60 -17.32 15.71 -0.82
CA LEU A 60 -18.32 14.65 -0.92
C LEU A 60 -19.58 15.12 -0.20
N MET A 61 -20.70 15.14 -0.92
CA MET A 61 -22.00 15.50 -0.37
C MET A 61 -23.02 14.45 -0.76
N MET A 62 -23.95 14.11 0.14
CA MET A 62 -25.00 13.12 -0.12
C MET A 62 -26.37 13.73 0.16
N HIS A 63 -27.33 13.50 -0.74
CA HIS A 63 -28.72 13.81 -0.50
C HIS A 63 -29.60 12.70 -1.10
N GLY A 64 -30.45 12.08 -0.27
CA GLY A 64 -31.25 10.94 -0.70
C GLY A 64 -30.38 9.78 -1.19
N GLN A 65 -30.56 9.37 -2.45
CA GLN A 65 -29.80 8.28 -3.08
C GLN A 65 -28.62 8.76 -3.94
N ASP A 66 -28.44 10.07 -4.06
CA ASP A 66 -27.42 10.68 -4.90
C ASP A 66 -26.23 11.14 -4.06
N ALA A 67 -25.03 10.75 -4.49
CA ALA A 67 -23.77 11.23 -3.93
C ALA A 67 -23.05 12.10 -4.95
N VAL A 68 -22.93 13.39 -4.65
CA VAL A 68 -22.24 14.38 -5.48
C VAL A 68 -20.80 14.53 -5.01
N VAL A 69 -19.87 14.42 -5.97
CA VAL A 69 -18.43 14.49 -5.74
C VAL A 69 -17.83 15.55 -6.66
N VAL A 70 -17.01 16.44 -6.10
CA VAL A 70 -16.20 17.40 -6.86
C VAL A 70 -14.77 16.91 -6.93
N VAL A 71 -14.23 16.82 -8.16
CA VAL A 71 -12.92 16.21 -8.44
C VAL A 71 -12.02 17.18 -9.21
N GLY A 72 -10.71 17.07 -8.97
CA GLY A 72 -9.69 17.72 -9.80
C GLY A 72 -9.59 19.22 -9.58
N ASN A 73 -9.64 19.66 -8.32
CA ASN A 73 -9.69 21.07 -7.93
C ASN A 73 -10.90 21.81 -8.54
N GLY A 74 -12.07 21.15 -8.59
CA GLY A 74 -13.29 21.74 -9.12
C GLY A 74 -13.42 21.71 -10.65
N ARG A 75 -12.67 20.83 -11.33
CA ARG A 75 -12.78 20.65 -12.78
C ARG A 75 -13.96 19.75 -13.17
N LEU A 76 -14.29 18.76 -12.34
CA LEU A 76 -15.35 17.80 -12.62
C LEU A 76 -16.35 17.77 -11.48
N LEU A 77 -17.64 17.76 -11.81
CA LEU A 77 -18.76 17.53 -10.91
C LEU A 77 -19.44 16.24 -11.32
N ARG A 78 -19.52 15.26 -10.41
CA ARG A 78 -20.13 13.94 -10.68
C ARG A 78 -21.22 13.65 -9.68
N SER A 79 -22.32 13.08 -10.16
CA SER A 79 -23.35 12.49 -9.29
C SER A 79 -23.37 10.98 -9.47
N TRP A 80 -23.36 10.26 -8.36
CA TRP A 80 -23.33 8.80 -8.31
C TRP A 80 -24.57 8.26 -7.63
N GLU A 81 -25.12 7.19 -8.19
CA GLU A 81 -26.15 6.41 -7.54
C GLU A 81 -25.54 5.51 -6.45
N THR A 82 -25.99 5.70 -5.21
CA THR A 82 -25.39 5.02 -4.05
C THR A 82 -25.69 3.52 -3.97
N THR A 83 -26.76 3.04 -4.62
CA THR A 83 -27.22 1.64 -4.64
C THR A 83 -26.30 0.75 -5.47
N VAL A 84 -26.17 1.05 -6.76
CA VAL A 84 -25.41 0.28 -7.74
C VAL A 84 -23.96 0.77 -7.82
N GLY A 85 -23.71 2.03 -7.48
CA GLY A 85 -22.46 2.72 -7.79
C GLY A 85 -22.40 3.15 -9.25
N GLY A 86 -23.55 3.32 -9.91
CA GLY A 86 -23.62 3.88 -11.27
C GLY A 86 -23.31 5.39 -11.26
N LEU A 87 -22.78 5.90 -12.37
CA LEU A 87 -22.67 7.34 -12.59
C LEU A 87 -23.99 7.84 -13.18
N ASN A 88 -24.66 8.78 -12.50
CA ASN A 88 -25.87 9.41 -13.02
C ASN A 88 -25.53 10.42 -14.11
N TRP A 89 -24.60 11.32 -13.82
CA TRP A 89 -24.12 12.34 -14.74
C TRP A 89 -22.74 12.87 -14.33
N GLU A 90 -22.02 13.44 -15.29
CA GLU A 90 -20.73 14.12 -15.11
C GLU A 90 -20.71 15.41 -15.93
N THR A 91 -20.36 16.51 -15.26
CA THR A 91 -20.26 17.84 -15.87
C THR A 91 -18.85 18.40 -15.69
N VAL A 92 -18.29 18.91 -16.79
CA VAL A 92 -17.00 19.63 -16.76
C VAL A 92 -17.29 21.09 -16.39
N LEU A 93 -16.69 21.54 -15.30
CA LEU A 93 -16.80 22.91 -14.82
C LEU A 93 -15.64 23.76 -15.37
N ASP A 94 -15.79 25.08 -15.37
CA ASP A 94 -14.78 26.02 -15.89
C ASP A 94 -13.42 25.93 -15.20
N THR A 95 -12.38 26.52 -15.77
CA THR A 95 -11.07 26.56 -15.10
C THR A 95 -11.10 27.52 -13.92
N GLY A 96 -10.57 27.10 -12.78
CA GLY A 96 -10.47 27.94 -11.58
C GLY A 96 -10.25 27.11 -10.33
N SER A 97 -9.66 27.70 -9.30
CA SER A 97 -9.46 27.00 -8.02
C SER A 97 -10.79 26.81 -7.29
N PHE A 98 -11.09 25.58 -6.91
CA PHE A 98 -12.23 25.25 -6.06
C PHE A 98 -12.08 25.88 -4.67
N GLN A 99 -13.20 26.35 -4.11
CA GLN A 99 -13.27 26.90 -2.76
C GLN A 99 -14.26 26.13 -1.90
N SER A 100 -15.51 26.01 -2.36
CA SER A 100 -16.56 25.32 -1.62
C SER A 100 -17.67 24.83 -2.55
N ALA A 101 -18.43 23.83 -2.10
CA ALA A 101 -19.68 23.42 -2.73
C ALA A 101 -20.73 23.18 -1.66
N ALA A 102 -21.99 23.50 -1.99
CA ALA A 102 -23.12 23.29 -1.10
C ALA A 102 -24.36 22.89 -1.89
N TYR A 103 -25.20 22.06 -1.28
CA TYR A 103 -26.56 21.84 -1.76
C TYR A 103 -27.41 23.08 -1.48
N ILE A 104 -28.28 23.42 -2.44
CA ILE A 104 -29.23 24.52 -2.31
C ILE A 104 -30.64 23.95 -2.43
N GLY A 105 -31.43 24.23 -1.40
CA GLY A 105 -32.83 23.88 -1.34
C GLY A 105 -33.75 25.08 -1.47
N VAL A 106 -34.92 24.84 -2.07
CA VAL A 106 -36.01 25.81 -2.19
C VAL A 106 -37.28 25.09 -1.74
N GLN A 107 -38.05 25.70 -0.83
CA GLN A 107 -39.29 25.13 -0.30
C GLN A 107 -39.10 23.70 0.27
N ASP A 108 -38.08 23.52 1.12
CA ASP A 108 -37.72 22.24 1.76
C ASP A 108 -37.27 21.12 0.79
N VAL A 109 -37.12 21.40 -0.51
CA VAL A 109 -36.63 20.44 -1.52
C VAL A 109 -35.27 20.87 -2.05
N VAL A 110 -34.30 19.96 -2.04
CA VAL A 110 -32.97 20.17 -2.64
C VAL A 110 -33.06 19.99 -4.14
N ARG A 111 -32.79 21.06 -4.90
CA ARG A 111 -32.87 21.02 -6.38
C ARG A 111 -31.56 21.34 -7.06
N TYR A 112 -30.67 22.07 -6.39
CA TYR A 112 -29.48 22.62 -7.01
C TYR A 112 -28.21 22.34 -6.20
N VAL A 113 -27.07 22.41 -6.89
CA VAL A 113 -25.73 22.36 -6.33
C VAL A 113 -25.02 23.65 -6.71
N ALA A 114 -24.60 24.44 -5.71
CA ALA A 114 -23.69 25.55 -5.96
C ALA A 114 -22.24 25.09 -5.85
N VAL A 115 -21.44 25.52 -6.81
CA VAL A 115 -19.99 25.34 -6.79
C VAL A 115 -19.35 26.72 -6.85
N LEU A 116 -18.59 27.05 -5.81
CA LEU A 116 -17.83 28.28 -5.69
C LEU A 116 -16.38 28.06 -6.08
N LYS A 117 -15.92 28.89 -7.01
CA LYS A 117 -14.52 29.03 -7.41
C LYS A 117 -14.02 30.39 -7.02
N LYS A 118 -12.71 30.60 -7.16
CA LYS A 118 -12.06 31.87 -6.83
C LYS A 118 -12.69 33.08 -7.56
N SER A 119 -13.06 32.94 -8.84
CA SER A 119 -13.52 34.04 -9.69
C SER A 119 -15.02 34.04 -10.00
N ALA A 120 -15.70 32.91 -9.82
CA ALA A 120 -17.09 32.74 -10.23
C ALA A 120 -17.84 31.76 -9.33
N ILE A 121 -19.15 31.95 -9.23
CA ILE A 121 -20.08 30.99 -8.64
C ILE A 121 -20.95 30.39 -9.75
N SER A 122 -21.19 29.09 -9.65
CA SER A 122 -21.99 28.34 -10.62
C SER A 122 -23.09 27.56 -9.91
N LEU A 123 -24.29 27.55 -10.48
CA LEU A 123 -25.42 26.79 -9.97
C LEU A 123 -25.84 25.71 -10.97
N HIS A 124 -25.94 24.46 -10.52
CA HIS A 124 -26.24 23.30 -11.37
C HIS A 124 -27.46 22.56 -10.86
N TYR A 125 -28.24 21.96 -11.76
CA TYR A 125 -29.36 21.08 -11.40
C TYR A 125 -28.85 19.77 -10.82
N LEU A 126 -29.42 19.31 -9.70
CA LEU A 126 -29.02 18.04 -9.06
C LEU A 126 -29.37 16.81 -9.91
N SER A 127 -30.48 16.85 -10.66
CA SER A 127 -30.95 15.71 -11.44
C SER A 127 -30.18 15.47 -12.73
N SER A 128 -29.73 16.53 -13.41
CA SER A 128 -29.09 16.46 -14.72
C SER A 128 -27.63 16.91 -14.73
N GLY A 129 -27.18 17.64 -13.72
CA GLY A 129 -25.86 18.27 -13.70
C GLY A 129 -25.71 19.44 -14.67
N HIS A 130 -26.77 19.84 -15.38
CA HIS A 130 -26.71 21.00 -16.26
C HIS A 130 -26.58 22.29 -15.46
N GLN A 131 -25.79 23.20 -15.99
CA GLN A 131 -25.64 24.54 -15.46
C GLN A 131 -26.94 25.33 -15.65
N LYS A 132 -27.47 25.90 -14.57
CA LYS A 132 -28.57 26.85 -14.60
C LYS A 132 -28.06 28.24 -14.95
N TRP A 133 -27.09 28.72 -14.19
CA TRP A 133 -26.41 30.00 -14.40
C TRP A 133 -25.00 29.97 -13.81
N VAL A 134 -24.16 30.89 -14.28
CA VAL A 134 -22.80 31.16 -13.79
C VAL A 134 -22.63 32.65 -13.73
N GLU A 135 -22.14 33.14 -12.59
CA GLU A 135 -21.92 34.56 -12.37
C GLU A 135 -20.51 34.82 -11.86
N ASN A 136 -19.92 35.90 -12.34
CA ASN A 136 -18.61 36.35 -11.89
C ASN A 136 -18.74 37.01 -10.51
N LEU A 137 -17.76 36.75 -9.65
CA LEU A 137 -17.72 37.33 -8.31
C LEU A 137 -17.16 38.76 -8.39
N PRO A 138 -17.80 39.74 -7.72
CA PRO A 138 -17.32 41.11 -7.72
C PRO A 138 -15.96 41.21 -7.02
N GLU A 139 -15.06 42.03 -7.54
CA GLU A 139 -13.73 42.28 -6.92
C GLU A 139 -12.92 40.99 -6.64
N SER A 140 -13.06 39.96 -7.47
CA SER A 140 -12.42 38.64 -7.26
C SER A 140 -10.89 38.63 -7.23
N ASP A 141 -10.24 39.71 -7.65
CA ASP A 141 -8.78 39.88 -7.55
C ASP A 141 -8.34 40.22 -6.11
N THR A 142 -9.16 40.97 -5.37
CA THR A 142 -8.86 41.43 -4.00
C THR A 142 -9.57 40.60 -2.95
N VAL A 143 -10.82 40.22 -3.21
CA VAL A 143 -11.68 39.47 -2.28
C VAL A 143 -11.49 37.97 -2.46
N GLN A 144 -11.11 37.29 -1.38
CA GLN A 144 -11.01 35.83 -1.37
C GLN A 144 -12.35 35.23 -0.94
N TYR A 145 -13.16 34.81 -1.91
CA TYR A 145 -14.41 34.09 -1.67
C TYR A 145 -14.14 32.65 -1.24
N GLN A 146 -14.73 32.21 -0.12
CA GLN A 146 -14.38 30.93 0.50
C GLN A 146 -15.58 30.05 0.86
N THR A 147 -16.75 30.62 1.15
CA THR A 147 -17.90 29.86 1.67
C THR A 147 -19.19 30.23 0.93
N VAL A 148 -20.04 29.22 0.69
CA VAL A 148 -21.41 29.39 0.19
C VAL A 148 -22.39 28.91 1.24
N TYR A 149 -23.47 29.65 1.43
CA TYR A 149 -24.54 29.33 2.36
C TYR A 149 -25.91 29.56 1.72
N SER A 150 -26.87 28.69 2.04
CA SER A 150 -28.28 28.92 1.77
C SER A 150 -29.13 28.46 2.95
N GLY A 151 -30.10 29.28 3.33
CA GLY A 151 -31.03 29.00 4.44
C GLY A 151 -32.37 28.41 3.99
N GLY A 152 -32.55 28.07 2.70
CA GLY A 152 -33.81 27.56 2.14
C GLY A 152 -34.80 28.61 1.64
N ASN A 153 -34.50 29.90 1.85
CA ASN A 153 -35.39 31.03 1.56
C ASN A 153 -35.30 31.56 0.13
N GLY A 154 -34.86 30.75 -0.84
CA GLY A 154 -34.76 31.20 -2.23
C GLY A 154 -33.50 32.03 -2.56
N GLN A 155 -32.54 32.14 -1.62
CA GLN A 155 -31.36 33.00 -1.73
C GLN A 155 -30.07 32.22 -1.50
N VAL A 156 -28.99 32.65 -2.15
CA VAL A 156 -27.63 32.11 -1.96
C VAL A 156 -26.71 33.22 -1.47
N PHE A 157 -26.05 32.98 -0.34
CA PHE A 157 -25.06 33.89 0.22
C PHE A 157 -23.66 33.38 -0.11
N VAL A 158 -22.83 34.26 -0.65
CA VAL A 158 -21.41 34.01 -0.89
C VAL A 158 -20.61 34.92 0.02
N LEU A 159 -19.71 34.32 0.79
CA LEU A 159 -18.88 34.98 1.80
C LEU A 159 -17.43 35.01 1.31
N GLY A 160 -16.86 36.21 1.26
CA GLY A 160 -15.45 36.44 0.96
C GLY A 160 -14.77 37.34 1.97
N VAL A 161 -13.45 37.26 2.03
CA VAL A 161 -12.63 38.04 2.97
C VAL A 161 -11.50 38.72 2.22
N VAL A 162 -11.27 39.98 2.53
CA VAL A 162 -10.00 40.67 2.24
C VAL A 162 -9.15 40.53 3.50
N PRO A 163 -8.04 39.76 3.46
CA PRO A 163 -7.26 39.46 4.65
C PRO A 163 -6.87 40.74 5.42
N ASN A 164 -7.12 40.74 6.73
CA ASN A 164 -6.83 41.84 7.64
C ASN A 164 -7.55 43.17 7.30
N SER A 165 -8.69 43.13 6.62
CA SER A 165 -9.46 44.32 6.28
C SER A 165 -10.95 44.17 6.57
N HIS A 166 -11.69 43.45 5.73
CA HIS A 166 -13.15 43.35 5.82
C HIS A 166 -13.67 42.06 5.15
N ILE A 167 -14.88 41.66 5.54
CA ILE A 167 -15.64 40.55 4.97
C ILE A 167 -16.61 41.14 3.95
N VAL A 168 -16.68 40.53 2.76
CA VAL A 168 -17.64 40.86 1.71
C VAL A 168 -18.69 39.77 1.64
N ILE A 169 -19.95 40.18 1.68
CA ILE A 169 -21.11 39.29 1.64
C ILE A 169 -21.91 39.66 0.40
N VAL A 170 -22.13 38.69 -0.49
CA VAL A 170 -22.89 38.86 -1.71
C VAL A 170 -24.11 37.93 -1.67
N GLU A 171 -25.29 38.50 -1.88
CA GLU A 171 -26.57 37.80 -1.92
C GLU A 171 -27.02 37.65 -3.37
N TYR A 172 -27.22 36.42 -3.80
CA TYR A 172 -27.63 36.05 -5.16
C TYR A 172 -29.05 35.48 -5.17
N ASN A 173 -29.83 35.85 -6.19
CA ASN A 173 -31.12 35.23 -6.47
C ASN A 173 -30.93 33.83 -7.12
N ILE A 174 -31.64 32.81 -6.63
CA ILE A 174 -31.54 31.44 -7.17
C ILE A 174 -32.10 31.33 -8.60
N GLU A 175 -33.09 32.14 -8.97
CA GLU A 175 -33.73 32.03 -10.28
C GLU A 175 -32.83 32.57 -11.40
N ASP A 176 -32.39 33.82 -11.27
CA ASP A 176 -31.73 34.53 -12.37
C ASP A 176 -30.22 34.71 -12.15
N GLY A 177 -29.70 34.45 -10.95
CA GLY A 177 -28.29 34.68 -10.62
C GLY A 177 -27.95 36.16 -10.37
N GLU A 178 -28.91 37.08 -10.41
CA GLU A 178 -28.64 38.49 -10.15
C GLU A 178 -28.19 38.75 -8.69
N ILE A 179 -27.26 39.69 -8.53
CA ILE A 179 -26.80 40.17 -7.22
C ILE A 179 -27.89 41.06 -6.62
N MET A 180 -28.53 40.58 -5.57
CA MET A 180 -29.58 41.30 -4.83
C MET A 180 -28.97 42.37 -3.93
N LYS A 181 -27.94 42.00 -3.17
CA LYS A 181 -27.28 42.87 -2.18
C LYS A 181 -25.80 42.52 -2.04
N GLN A 182 -24.99 43.54 -1.83
CA GLN A 182 -23.58 43.41 -1.45
C GLN A 182 -23.33 44.23 -0.19
N LYS A 183 -22.69 43.62 0.81
CA LYS A 183 -22.36 44.26 2.10
C LYS A 183 -20.89 44.02 2.43
N SER A 184 -20.24 45.02 3.01
CA SER A 184 -18.88 44.93 3.56
C SER A 184 -18.90 45.14 5.07
N VAL A 185 -18.33 44.21 5.84
CA VAL A 185 -18.25 44.24 7.31
C VAL A 185 -16.79 44.35 7.73
N ALA A 186 -16.43 45.37 8.49
CA ALA A 186 -15.05 45.57 8.92
C ALA A 186 -14.58 44.43 9.86
N ALA A 187 -13.49 43.77 9.50
CA ALA A 187 -12.90 42.64 10.22
C ALA A 187 -11.38 42.63 10.06
N PRO A 188 -10.66 43.62 10.62
CA PRO A 188 -9.22 43.79 10.43
C PRO A 188 -8.36 42.69 11.07
N TRP A 189 -8.96 41.90 11.95
CA TRP A 189 -8.34 40.78 12.67
C TRP A 189 -8.47 39.44 11.92
N LEU A 190 -9.32 39.36 10.88
CA LEU A 190 -9.63 38.10 10.20
C LEU A 190 -8.74 37.89 8.97
N SER A 191 -8.07 36.75 8.89
CA SER A 191 -7.25 36.34 7.74
C SER A 191 -7.96 35.37 6.80
N SER A 192 -8.79 34.47 7.33
CA SER A 192 -9.49 33.42 6.57
C SER A 192 -10.85 33.08 7.19
N LEU A 193 -11.89 32.90 6.37
CA LEU A 193 -13.23 32.51 6.80
C LEU A 193 -13.32 31.01 7.07
N GLN A 194 -12.76 30.16 6.21
CA GLN A 194 -12.89 28.69 6.32
C GLN A 194 -12.34 28.10 7.62
N SER A 195 -11.26 28.68 8.16
CA SER A 195 -10.62 28.19 9.38
C SER A 195 -11.29 28.70 10.66
N SER A 196 -11.98 29.84 10.58
CA SER A 196 -12.28 30.66 11.75
C SER A 196 -13.76 31.01 11.89
N CYS A 197 -14.56 30.82 10.84
CA CYS A 197 -15.96 31.25 10.80
C CYS A 197 -16.91 30.15 10.35
N VAL A 198 -18.10 30.16 10.94
CA VAL A 198 -19.15 29.17 10.70
C VAL A 198 -20.54 29.80 10.75
N MET A 199 -21.47 29.22 10.00
CA MET A 199 -22.88 29.59 9.95
C MET A 199 -23.71 28.85 11.01
N VAL A 200 -24.50 29.58 11.80
CA VAL A 200 -25.31 29.06 12.92
C VAL A 200 -26.72 29.66 12.94
N GLY A 201 -27.71 28.88 13.36
CA GLY A 201 -29.10 29.31 13.51
C GLY A 201 -29.72 29.88 12.24
N SER A 202 -30.54 30.92 12.37
CA SER A 202 -31.24 31.60 11.27
C SER A 202 -30.33 32.48 10.39
N GLY A 203 -29.13 32.00 10.05
CA GLY A 203 -28.17 32.72 9.20
C GLY A 203 -27.32 33.74 9.97
N VAL A 204 -26.77 33.35 11.12
CA VAL A 204 -25.78 34.15 11.87
C VAL A 204 -24.38 33.62 11.58
N LEU A 205 -23.49 34.49 11.13
CA LEU A 205 -22.07 34.23 10.97
C LEU A 205 -21.38 34.39 12.32
N LEU A 206 -20.76 33.33 12.80
CA LEU A 206 -19.91 33.33 13.98
C LEU A 206 -18.46 33.19 13.55
N CYS A 207 -17.58 34.02 14.10
CA CYS A 207 -16.14 33.98 13.81
C CYS A 207 -15.34 34.08 15.10
N ALA A 208 -14.32 33.24 15.24
CA ALA A 208 -13.44 33.25 16.41
C ALA A 208 -12.08 33.86 16.07
N ASP A 209 -11.59 34.76 16.93
CA ASP A 209 -10.28 35.38 16.79
C ASP A 209 -9.36 34.96 17.95
N PRO A 210 -8.20 34.33 17.66
CA PRO A 210 -7.21 33.98 18.68
C PRO A 210 -6.53 35.21 19.32
N THR A 211 -6.39 36.33 18.59
CA THR A 211 -5.60 37.48 19.06
C THR A 211 -6.37 38.32 20.07
N THR A 212 -7.61 38.69 19.74
CA THR A 212 -8.51 39.40 20.67
C THR A 212 -9.17 38.47 21.68
N LYS A 213 -8.99 37.14 21.54
CA LYS A 213 -9.65 36.11 22.35
C LYS A 213 -11.15 36.37 22.45
N SER A 214 -11.78 36.67 21.32
CA SER A 214 -13.21 36.99 21.28
C SER A 214 -13.92 36.28 20.13
N LEU A 215 -15.19 35.97 20.37
CA LEU A 215 -16.12 35.44 19.38
C LEU A 215 -16.95 36.59 18.83
N TYR A 216 -16.88 36.79 17.53
CA TYR A 216 -17.63 37.80 16.80
C TYR A 216 -18.89 37.19 16.21
N THR A 217 -20.01 37.89 16.37
CA THR A 217 -21.30 37.46 15.80
C THR A 217 -21.82 38.49 14.81
N PHE A 218 -22.41 38.01 13.71
CA PHE A 218 -22.99 38.86 12.67
C PHE A 218 -24.22 38.20 12.01
N PRO A 219 -25.44 38.74 12.21
CA PRO A 219 -26.62 38.24 11.52
C PRO A 219 -26.64 38.71 10.06
N LEU A 220 -26.71 37.79 9.09
CA LEU A 220 -26.68 38.13 7.66
C LEU A 220 -27.90 38.91 7.18
N GLN A 221 -29.06 38.64 7.79
CA GLN A 221 -30.34 39.21 7.40
C GLN A 221 -30.58 40.64 7.91
N SER A 222 -29.79 41.13 8.89
CA SER A 222 -30.00 42.48 9.43
C SER A 222 -29.57 43.55 8.42
N ALA A 223 -30.39 44.58 8.24
CA ALA A 223 -30.12 45.66 7.30
C ALA A 223 -29.13 46.71 7.85
N ASP A 224 -29.13 46.92 9.18
CA ASP A 224 -28.51 48.10 9.80
C ASP A 224 -27.17 47.85 10.51
N GLN A 225 -26.78 46.59 10.72
CA GLN A 225 -25.52 46.25 11.41
C GLN A 225 -24.35 46.16 10.43
N THR A 226 -23.31 46.95 10.67
CA THR A 226 -22.06 46.97 9.88
C THR A 226 -20.83 46.53 10.68
N THR A 227 -20.99 46.31 11.99
CA THR A 227 -19.93 45.87 12.90
C THR A 227 -20.31 44.57 13.59
N MET A 228 -19.34 43.67 13.76
CA MET A 228 -19.54 42.43 14.49
C MET A 228 -19.52 42.68 16.00
N THR A 229 -20.35 41.98 16.76
CA THR A 229 -20.36 42.09 18.23
C THR A 229 -19.40 41.09 18.87
N PRO A 230 -18.39 41.54 19.66
CA PRO A 230 -17.43 40.64 20.30
C PRO A 230 -17.95 40.08 21.64
N ILE A 231 -17.61 38.82 21.89
CA ILE A 231 -17.88 38.11 23.16
C ILE A 231 -16.56 37.52 23.65
N LEU A 232 -16.11 37.88 24.86
CA LEU A 232 -14.81 37.46 25.38
C LEU A 232 -14.74 35.93 25.61
N LEU A 233 -13.60 35.32 25.28
CA LEU A 233 -13.31 33.89 25.41
C LEU A 233 -12.03 33.65 26.23
N GLU A 234 -11.98 32.54 26.95
CA GLU A 234 -10.75 32.02 27.56
C GLU A 234 -10.15 30.94 26.64
N VAL A 235 -9.19 31.34 25.80
CA VAL A 235 -8.48 30.43 24.87
C VAL A 235 -7.12 30.03 25.46
N ALA A 236 -6.71 28.78 25.26
CA ALA A 236 -5.37 28.32 25.61
C ALA A 236 -4.28 29.10 24.84
N ALA A 237 -3.12 29.31 25.46
CA ALA A 237 -2.05 30.11 24.86
C ALA A 237 -1.55 29.48 23.55
N GLY A 238 -1.57 30.25 22.45
CA GLY A 238 -1.04 29.82 21.15
C GLY A 238 -1.94 28.87 20.34
N PHE A 239 -3.18 28.62 20.77
CA PHE A 239 -4.14 27.78 20.03
C PHE A 239 -5.11 28.62 19.20
N GLN A 240 -5.38 28.22 17.95
CA GLN A 240 -6.41 28.85 17.11
C GLN A 240 -7.76 28.18 17.40
N PRO A 241 -8.77 28.92 17.88
CA PRO A 241 -10.07 28.35 18.18
C PRO A 241 -10.77 27.87 16.91
N VAL A 242 -11.40 26.70 16.97
CA VAL A 242 -12.14 26.10 15.84
C VAL A 242 -13.62 26.06 16.17
N LEU A 243 -14.44 26.56 15.25
CA LEU A 243 -15.90 26.52 15.32
C LEU A 243 -16.43 25.35 14.50
N ILE A 244 -17.44 24.66 15.01
CA ILE A 244 -18.10 23.55 14.33
C ILE A 244 -19.61 23.72 14.47
N SER A 245 -20.32 23.83 13.34
CA SER A 245 -21.79 23.78 13.29
C SER A 245 -22.25 22.63 12.40
N THR A 246 -23.55 22.36 12.44
CA THR A 246 -24.18 21.35 11.60
C THR A 246 -25.41 21.91 10.92
N GLN A 247 -25.58 21.54 9.65
CA GLN A 247 -26.78 21.80 8.87
C GLN A 247 -27.40 20.45 8.47
N PRO A 248 -28.39 19.96 9.24
CA PRO A 248 -29.05 18.67 9.03
C PRO A 248 -29.58 18.48 7.62
N HIS A 249 -30.25 19.52 7.15
CA HIS A 249 -30.98 19.55 5.90
C HIS A 249 -30.61 20.86 5.20
N PRO A 250 -30.03 20.82 3.99
CA PRO A 250 -29.52 22.03 3.33
C PRO A 250 -30.63 23.02 2.91
N ALA A 251 -31.89 22.59 2.88
CA ALA A 251 -33.04 23.47 2.68
C ALA A 251 -33.56 24.15 3.97
N ARG A 252 -32.96 23.85 5.13
CA ARG A 252 -33.33 24.42 6.44
C ARG A 252 -32.13 25.15 7.04
N PRO A 253 -32.34 26.14 7.92
CA PRO A 253 -31.23 26.80 8.60
C PRO A 253 -30.39 25.80 9.44
N PRO A 254 -29.09 26.07 9.65
CA PRO A 254 -28.25 25.31 10.55
C PRO A 254 -28.77 25.40 11.98
N LEU A 255 -28.36 24.45 12.82
CA LEU A 255 -28.75 24.43 14.22
C LEU A 255 -28.25 25.65 14.99
N SER A 256 -28.96 26.01 16.06
CA SER A 256 -28.55 27.07 17.00
C SER A 256 -27.40 26.64 17.91
N GLU A 257 -27.21 25.33 18.08
CA GLU A 257 -26.12 24.75 18.86
C GLU A 257 -24.87 24.60 17.99
N PHE A 258 -23.71 24.94 18.57
CA PHE A 258 -22.42 24.81 17.92
C PHE A 258 -21.33 24.51 18.94
N PHE A 259 -20.22 23.96 18.45
CA PHE A 259 -19.05 23.69 19.27
C PHE A 259 -17.94 24.69 19.03
N LEU A 260 -17.27 25.01 20.13
CA LEU A 260 -16.08 25.83 20.15
C LEU A 260 -14.93 25.03 20.77
N GLN A 261 -13.91 24.78 19.97
CA GLN A 261 -12.65 24.22 20.44
C GLN A 261 -11.73 25.35 20.90
N LEU A 262 -11.29 25.31 22.16
CA LEU A 262 -10.48 26.35 22.81
C LEU A 262 -9.04 25.88 23.09
N GLY A 263 -8.79 24.58 22.95
CA GLY A 263 -7.49 23.91 23.05
C GLY A 263 -7.55 22.54 22.37
N PRO A 264 -6.43 21.82 22.26
CA PRO A 264 -6.39 20.52 21.56
C PRO A 264 -7.41 19.52 22.12
N ASP A 265 -7.55 19.45 23.45
CA ASP A 265 -8.47 18.54 24.14
C ASP A 265 -9.67 19.23 24.80
N TYR A 266 -9.86 20.54 24.54
CA TYR A 266 -10.87 21.33 25.24
C TYR A 266 -11.93 21.88 24.28
N HIS A 267 -13.13 21.32 24.39
CA HIS A 267 -14.30 21.65 23.56
C HIS A 267 -15.46 22.10 24.45
N ILE A 268 -16.22 23.10 24.02
CA ILE A 268 -17.41 23.62 24.73
C ILE A 268 -18.61 23.58 23.78
N LEU A 269 -19.78 23.19 24.30
CA LEU A 269 -21.07 23.32 23.61
C LEU A 269 -21.73 24.64 23.99
N LEU A 270 -22.04 25.44 22.98
CA LEU A 270 -22.70 26.73 23.10
C LEU A 270 -24.01 26.72 22.31
N HIS A 271 -25.00 27.44 22.80
CA HIS A 271 -26.29 27.62 22.14
C HIS A 271 -26.53 29.11 21.88
N LEU A 272 -26.83 29.44 20.63
CA LEU A 272 -27.13 30.79 20.18
C LEU A 272 -28.61 31.10 20.39
N ILE A 273 -28.91 31.97 21.35
CA ILE A 273 -30.27 32.49 21.57
C ILE A 273 -30.43 33.76 20.73
N ALA A 274 -31.08 33.61 19.58
CA ALA A 274 -31.49 34.74 18.74
C ALA A 274 -32.77 35.36 19.31
N LEU A 275 -32.68 36.57 19.87
CA LEU A 275 -33.82 37.37 20.29
C LEU A 275 -34.17 38.36 19.18
N LEU A 276 -35.43 38.37 18.73
CA LEU A 276 -35.95 39.16 17.60
C LEU A 276 -35.65 40.68 17.64
N PHE A 277 -35.22 41.23 18.79
CA PHE A 277 -34.98 42.67 18.98
C PHE A 277 -33.82 43.02 19.95
N SER A 278 -32.86 42.12 20.20
CA SER A 278 -31.73 42.39 21.12
C SER A 278 -30.45 41.63 20.71
N PRO A 279 -29.24 42.01 21.17
CA PRO A 279 -28.02 41.31 20.78
C PRO A 279 -28.13 39.81 21.11
N SER A 280 -27.83 38.97 20.12
CA SER A 280 -27.80 37.52 20.25
C SER A 280 -27.00 37.12 21.47
N LYS A 281 -27.64 36.49 22.46
CA LYS A 281 -26.97 36.00 23.67
C LYS A 281 -26.51 34.58 23.41
N ILE A 282 -25.26 34.29 23.74
CA ILE A 282 -24.72 32.94 23.69
C ILE A 282 -24.80 32.37 25.10
N ALA A 283 -25.51 31.27 25.27
CA ALA A 283 -25.57 30.53 26.51
C ALA A 283 -24.64 29.32 26.42
N ALA A 284 -23.80 29.12 27.42
CA ALA A 284 -23.04 27.89 27.55
C ALA A 284 -23.97 26.78 28.05
N VAL A 285 -24.16 25.74 27.24
CA VAL A 285 -25.02 24.59 27.59
C VAL A 285 -24.19 23.54 28.33
N MET A 286 -22.91 23.38 27.99
CA MET A 286 -22.01 22.45 28.66
C MET A 286 -20.55 22.92 28.58
N SER A 287 -19.88 23.03 29.73
CA SER A 287 -18.42 23.20 29.84
C SER A 287 -17.80 21.96 30.48
N PRO A 288 -17.11 21.08 29.73
CA PRO A 288 -16.39 19.94 30.30
C PRO A 288 -15.09 20.44 30.97
N LYS A 289 -15.19 21.14 32.10
CA LYS A 289 -14.02 21.77 32.77
C LYS A 289 -12.95 20.78 33.24
N ASN A 290 -13.22 19.47 33.26
CA ASN A 290 -12.31 18.41 33.71
C ASN A 290 -12.21 17.21 32.74
N GLU A 291 -12.68 17.33 31.50
CA GLU A 291 -12.74 16.19 30.57
C GLU A 291 -12.00 16.50 29.27
N THR A 292 -10.98 15.69 28.94
CA THR A 292 -10.27 15.75 27.66
C THR A 292 -11.18 15.20 26.57
N VAL A 293 -11.78 16.09 25.80
CA VAL A 293 -12.66 15.78 24.66
C VAL A 293 -11.83 15.89 23.41
N SER A 294 -11.54 14.75 22.76
CA SER A 294 -10.60 14.72 21.63
C SER A 294 -11.26 15.02 20.29
N ILE A 295 -12.50 14.54 20.09
CA ILE A 295 -13.20 14.61 18.80
C ILE A 295 -14.71 14.71 19.05
N LEU A 296 -15.39 15.57 18.31
CA LEU A 296 -16.81 15.82 18.48
C LEU A 296 -17.54 15.92 17.14
N PHE A 297 -18.69 15.25 17.05
CA PHE A 297 -19.59 15.28 15.90
C PHE A 297 -21.02 15.56 16.36
N ILE A 298 -21.69 16.49 15.67
CA ILE A 298 -23.11 16.77 15.87
C ILE A 298 -23.91 16.03 14.82
N LEU A 299 -24.87 15.24 15.27
CA LEU A 299 -25.82 14.55 14.42
C LEU A 299 -27.23 15.03 14.72
N SER A 300 -27.93 15.29 13.64
CA SER A 300 -29.35 15.52 13.61
C SER A 300 -29.97 14.43 12.76
N ASN A 301 -30.83 13.61 13.36
CA ASN A 301 -31.69 12.77 12.55
C ASN A 301 -32.73 13.67 11.88
N SER A 302 -32.84 13.58 10.57
CA SER A 302 -34.05 13.98 9.85
C SER A 302 -35.13 12.93 10.12
N ASP A 303 -36.11 13.31 10.95
CA ASP A 303 -37.42 12.70 11.21
C ASP A 303 -37.48 11.46 12.15
N PRO A 304 -38.54 11.31 12.99
CA PRO A 304 -39.67 12.20 13.26
C PRO A 304 -39.62 12.95 14.61
N PHE A 305 -38.59 12.79 15.43
CA PHE A 305 -38.58 13.28 16.83
C PHE A 305 -37.72 14.53 17.12
N HIS A 306 -37.10 15.16 16.11
CA HIS A 306 -36.24 16.35 16.30
C HIS A 306 -35.22 16.21 17.45
N LEU A 307 -34.63 15.02 17.60
CA LEU A 307 -33.61 14.77 18.63
C LEU A 307 -32.22 15.09 18.08
N HIS A 308 -31.67 16.23 18.51
CA HIS A 308 -30.32 16.64 18.19
C HIS A 308 -29.35 15.99 19.19
N THR A 309 -28.38 15.23 18.70
CA THR A 309 -27.42 14.52 19.56
C THR A 309 -25.99 14.74 19.11
N TYR A 310 -25.05 14.71 20.05
CA TYR A 310 -23.62 14.77 19.76
C TYR A 310 -22.87 13.71 20.55
N SER A 311 -21.70 13.31 20.06
CA SER A 311 -20.84 12.36 20.75
C SER A 311 -19.60 13.00 21.33
N VAL A 312 -19.13 12.47 22.44
CA VAL A 312 -17.85 12.85 23.04
C VAL A 312 -17.01 11.59 23.19
N ILE A 313 -15.79 11.59 22.63
CA ILE A 313 -14.76 10.60 22.96
C ILE A 313 -13.87 11.12 24.09
N ARG A 314 -13.66 10.27 25.09
CA ARG A 314 -12.84 10.51 26.26
C ARG A 314 -11.75 9.46 26.36
N ALA A 315 -10.50 9.86 26.47
CA ALA A 315 -9.43 8.94 26.82
C ALA A 315 -9.59 8.45 28.27
N ASN A 316 -9.52 7.14 28.48
CA ASN A 316 -9.54 6.51 29.80
C ASN A 316 -8.25 5.72 30.01
N GLY A 317 -7.19 6.42 30.47
CA GLY A 317 -5.84 5.88 30.51
C GLY A 317 -5.19 5.79 29.13
N SER A 318 -4.09 5.03 29.03
CA SER A 318 -3.36 4.84 27.77
C SER A 318 -4.01 3.83 26.83
N ASN A 319 -4.86 2.94 27.34
CA ASN A 319 -5.26 1.71 26.62
C ASN A 319 -6.74 1.69 26.22
N ALA A 320 -7.56 2.63 26.66
CA ALA A 320 -8.98 2.65 26.35
C ALA A 320 -9.49 4.07 26.11
N SER A 321 -10.50 4.17 25.25
CA SER A 321 -11.28 5.39 25.02
C SER A 321 -12.75 5.08 25.24
N VAL A 322 -13.49 6.01 25.83
CA VAL A 322 -14.93 5.90 26.11
C VAL A 322 -15.66 6.88 25.23
N ILE A 323 -16.67 6.42 24.50
CA ILE A 323 -17.52 7.25 23.64
C ILE A 323 -18.90 7.32 24.28
N ASN A 324 -19.42 8.54 24.43
CA ASN A 324 -20.73 8.83 25.03
C ASN A 324 -21.57 9.69 24.09
N LEU A 325 -22.89 9.53 24.16
CA LEU A 325 -23.84 10.36 23.43
C LEU A 325 -24.53 11.36 24.38
N TYR A 326 -24.76 12.58 23.91
CA TYR A 326 -25.37 13.68 24.63
C TYR A 326 -26.45 14.33 23.77
N SER A 327 -27.47 14.91 24.40
CA SER A 327 -28.50 15.73 23.73
C SER A 327 -27.96 17.14 23.51
N ALA A 328 -28.03 17.66 22.28
CA ALA A 328 -27.57 19.00 21.93
C ALA A 328 -28.41 20.09 22.62
N ASP A 329 -29.73 19.88 22.70
CA ASP A 329 -30.66 20.87 23.26
C ASP A 329 -30.45 21.08 24.76
N THR A 330 -30.15 19.98 25.48
CA THR A 330 -30.08 20.00 26.96
C THR A 330 -28.66 19.89 27.51
N GLY A 331 -27.69 19.52 26.69
CA GLY A 331 -26.32 19.17 27.12
C GLY A 331 -26.23 17.94 28.02
N ARG A 332 -27.33 17.20 28.20
CA ARG A 332 -27.37 16.03 29.10
C ARG A 332 -26.86 14.78 28.40
N ARG A 333 -26.06 13.99 29.11
CA ARG A 333 -25.62 12.67 28.66
C ARG A 333 -26.81 11.71 28.58
N LEU A 334 -26.96 11.02 27.46
CA LEU A 334 -27.97 9.98 27.30
C LEU A 334 -27.52 8.71 28.03
N LEU A 335 -28.40 8.14 28.83
CA LEU A 335 -28.12 6.90 29.58
C LEU A 335 -28.03 5.70 28.62
N ASP A 336 -27.26 4.67 28.99
CA ASP A 336 -27.05 3.44 28.21
C ASP A 336 -26.46 3.65 26.80
N THR A 337 -25.74 4.75 26.61
CA THR A 337 -25.05 5.09 25.35
C THR A 337 -23.53 4.96 25.40
N THR A 338 -22.97 4.48 26.51
CA THR A 338 -21.51 4.34 26.67
C THR A 338 -20.94 3.22 25.80
N ILE A 339 -19.93 3.51 24.98
CA ILE A 339 -19.11 2.52 24.26
C ILE A 339 -17.68 2.59 24.79
N ILE A 340 -17.12 1.45 25.20
CA ILE A 340 -15.71 1.35 25.60
C ILE A 340 -14.92 0.76 24.42
N TYR A 341 -14.00 1.55 23.88
CA TYR A 341 -13.09 1.15 22.82
C TYR A 341 -11.72 0.84 23.40
N SER A 342 -11.30 -0.43 23.36
CA SER A 342 -9.94 -0.84 23.72
C SER A 342 -8.99 -0.54 22.57
N MET A 343 -7.97 0.29 22.84
CA MET A 343 -6.92 0.60 21.87
C MET A 343 -5.84 -0.48 21.90
N ASP A 344 -5.29 -0.79 20.73
CA ASP A 344 -4.15 -1.69 20.62
C ASP A 344 -2.89 -0.94 21.09
N PRO A 345 -2.11 -1.49 22.05
CA PRO A 345 -0.87 -0.84 22.51
C PRO A 345 0.15 -0.64 21.38
N ASN A 346 0.10 -1.45 20.31
CA ASN A 346 0.97 -1.32 19.14
C ASN A 346 0.31 -0.54 17.98
N GLY A 347 -0.82 0.13 18.23
CA GLY A 347 -1.59 0.90 17.26
C GLY A 347 -1.49 2.41 17.46
N GLY A 348 -2.02 3.16 16.49
CA GLY A 348 -2.08 4.62 16.54
C GLY A 348 -3.27 5.14 17.37
N LYS A 349 -3.22 6.42 17.73
CA LYS A 349 -4.32 7.08 18.46
C LYS A 349 -5.52 7.36 17.54
N PRO A 350 -6.75 7.48 18.05
CA PRO A 350 -7.90 7.92 17.26
C PRO A 350 -7.71 9.34 16.71
N ALA A 351 -7.85 9.50 15.39
CA ALA A 351 -7.66 10.78 14.70
C ALA A 351 -8.97 11.38 14.17
N LYS A 352 -9.89 10.53 13.66
CA LYS A 352 -11.22 10.95 13.19
C LYS A 352 -12.29 9.98 13.66
N LEU A 353 -13.51 10.47 13.72
CA LEU A 353 -14.67 9.72 14.18
C LEU A 353 -15.86 10.03 13.26
N TYR A 354 -16.69 9.07 12.91
CA TYR A 354 -17.92 9.32 12.15
C TYR A 354 -19.04 8.53 12.80
N ILE A 355 -20.22 9.12 12.96
CA ILE A 355 -21.30 8.48 13.69
C ILE A 355 -22.53 8.35 12.81
N HIS A 356 -23.26 7.28 13.09
CA HIS A 356 -24.58 7.04 12.56
C HIS A 356 -25.55 6.77 13.72
N THR A 357 -26.53 7.64 13.88
CA THR A 357 -27.63 7.49 14.85
C THR A 357 -28.84 6.82 14.21
N PHE A 358 -29.54 6.00 14.98
CA PHE A 358 -30.78 5.34 14.55
C PHE A 358 -31.73 5.18 15.74
N LEU A 359 -33.04 5.15 15.49
CA LEU A 359 -34.03 4.88 16.53
C LEU A 359 -34.11 3.38 16.79
N LYS A 360 -34.08 2.98 18.07
CA LYS A 360 -34.35 1.60 18.49
C LYS A 360 -35.86 1.37 18.54
N LYS A 361 -36.26 0.11 18.72
CA LYS A 361 -37.67 -0.28 18.88
C LYS A 361 -38.31 0.30 20.15
N ASP A 362 -37.49 0.61 21.15
CA ASP A 362 -37.93 1.15 22.45
C ASP A 362 -37.91 2.69 22.45
N ASP A 363 -37.97 3.32 21.28
CA ASP A 363 -37.83 4.78 21.03
C ASP A 363 -36.52 5.43 21.55
N SER A 364 -35.64 4.67 22.16
CA SER A 364 -34.30 5.12 22.55
C SER A 364 -33.38 5.27 21.34
N VAL A 365 -32.43 6.21 21.43
CA VAL A 365 -31.45 6.45 20.36
C VAL A 365 -30.31 5.44 20.45
N GLY A 366 -30.11 4.68 19.39
CA GLY A 366 -28.91 3.88 19.15
C GLY A 366 -27.91 4.62 18.26
N TYR A 367 -26.63 4.27 18.37
CA TYR A 367 -25.63 4.77 17.44
C TYR A 367 -24.55 3.75 17.11
N ARG A 368 -23.91 3.95 15.97
CA ARG A 368 -22.73 3.22 15.49
C ARG A 368 -21.62 4.23 15.22
N VAL A 369 -20.38 3.81 15.43
CA VAL A 369 -19.21 4.70 15.29
C VAL A 369 -18.22 4.06 14.34
N LEU A 370 -17.75 4.83 13.37
CA LEU A 370 -16.54 4.54 12.60
C LEU A 370 -15.39 5.37 13.19
N VAL A 371 -14.40 4.68 13.75
CA VAL A 371 -13.19 5.31 14.28
C VAL A 371 -12.07 5.11 13.28
N GLN A 372 -11.38 6.20 12.93
CA GLN A 372 -10.18 6.19 12.12
C GLN A 372 -8.99 6.59 13.00
N THR A 373 -7.99 5.72 13.07
CA THR A 373 -6.76 5.97 13.83
C THR A 373 -5.65 6.57 12.97
N GLU A 374 -4.61 7.11 13.61
CA GLU A 374 -3.41 7.67 12.96
C GLU A 374 -2.70 6.64 12.07
N ASP A 375 -2.66 5.38 12.49
CA ASP A 375 -2.06 4.26 11.77
C ASP A 375 -2.97 3.66 10.68
N LEU A 376 -4.01 4.41 10.28
CA LEU A 376 -4.94 4.11 9.18
C LEU A 376 -5.80 2.86 9.39
N VAL A 377 -6.14 2.55 10.64
CA VAL A 377 -7.14 1.53 10.95
C VAL A 377 -8.52 2.16 10.94
N LEU A 378 -9.47 1.48 10.30
CA LEU A 378 -10.89 1.80 10.40
C LEU A 378 -11.56 0.75 11.27
N THR A 379 -12.07 1.16 12.43
CA THR A 379 -12.82 0.27 13.32
C THR A 379 -14.27 0.70 13.38
N PHE A 380 -15.19 -0.24 13.16
CA PHE A 380 -16.62 0.01 13.27
C PHE A 380 -17.18 -0.58 14.56
N LEU A 381 -17.77 0.29 15.39
CA LEU A 381 -18.27 0.00 16.72
C LEU A 381 -19.79 0.06 16.75
N GLN A 382 -20.41 -0.87 17.48
CA GLN A 382 -21.84 -0.89 17.74
C GLN A 382 -22.10 -0.99 19.26
N GLN A 383 -23.12 -0.29 19.74
CA GLN A 383 -23.58 -0.42 21.13
C GLN A 383 -23.93 -1.88 21.47
N PRO A 384 -23.53 -2.40 22.66
CA PRO A 384 -22.99 -1.68 23.83
C PRO A 384 -21.44 -1.62 23.90
N GLY A 385 -20.72 -1.81 22.79
CA GLY A 385 -19.25 -1.77 22.77
C GLY A 385 -18.59 -2.87 21.93
N MET A 386 -19.35 -3.51 21.04
CA MET A 386 -18.85 -4.57 20.18
C MET A 386 -18.12 -3.96 18.98
N VAL A 387 -16.88 -4.39 18.75
CA VAL A 387 -16.19 -4.18 17.47
C VAL A 387 -16.87 -5.09 16.45
N VAL A 388 -17.57 -4.51 15.48
CA VAL A 388 -18.26 -5.26 14.43
C VAL A 388 -17.24 -5.75 13.41
N TRP A 389 -16.35 -4.86 12.98
CA TRP A 389 -15.23 -5.17 12.10
C TRP A 389 -14.12 -4.15 12.26
N SER A 390 -12.92 -4.54 11.86
CA SER A 390 -11.74 -3.68 11.76
C SER A 390 -11.08 -3.88 10.40
N ARG A 391 -10.65 -2.79 9.77
CA ARG A 391 -10.00 -2.78 8.45
C ARG A 391 -8.67 -2.04 8.53
N GLU A 392 -7.63 -2.71 8.06
CA GLU A 392 -6.25 -2.23 8.05
C GLU A 392 -5.95 -1.53 6.72
N GLU A 393 -6.33 -0.25 6.59
CA GLU A 393 -6.21 0.51 5.32
C GLU A 393 -4.79 1.02 5.05
N ALA A 394 -3.85 0.85 5.99
CA ALA A 394 -2.43 1.09 5.79
C ALA A 394 -1.83 0.22 4.67
N LEU A 395 -2.38 -0.99 4.46
CA LEU A 395 -1.95 -1.93 3.41
C LEU A 395 -2.26 -1.45 1.98
N ALA A 396 -3.02 -0.36 1.83
CA ALA A 396 -3.20 0.31 0.54
C ALA A 396 -1.91 0.96 0.01
N ASP A 397 -0.89 1.11 0.84
CA ASP A 397 0.37 1.79 0.52
C ASP A 397 1.61 1.01 1.00
N VAL A 398 1.79 -0.18 0.44
CA VAL A 398 2.99 -1.01 0.69
C VAL A 398 4.19 -0.46 -0.08
N VAL A 399 5.28 -0.20 0.63
CA VAL A 399 6.53 0.33 0.06
C VAL A 399 7.50 -0.81 -0.26
N THR A 400 7.73 -1.69 0.71
CA THR A 400 8.61 -2.85 0.56
C THR A 400 8.02 -4.07 1.23
N MET A 401 8.36 -5.25 0.72
CA MET A 401 8.00 -6.52 1.34
C MET A 401 9.11 -7.56 1.18
N GLU A 402 9.16 -8.51 2.11
CA GLU A 402 10.00 -9.70 2.02
C GLU A 402 9.20 -10.94 2.44
N MET A 403 9.52 -12.10 1.85
CA MET A 403 9.00 -13.39 2.29
C MET A 403 10.03 -14.12 3.14
N VAL A 404 9.66 -14.44 4.38
CA VAL A 404 10.50 -15.18 5.33
C VAL A 404 9.92 -16.58 5.51
N ASP A 405 10.80 -17.57 5.52
CA ASP A 405 10.43 -18.95 5.80
C ASP A 405 9.85 -19.10 7.21
N LEU A 406 8.90 -20.01 7.37
CA LEU A 406 8.33 -20.35 8.68
C LEU A 406 9.35 -21.11 9.55
N PRO A 407 9.14 -21.15 10.88
CA PRO A 407 10.01 -21.92 11.77
C PRO A 407 9.94 -23.42 11.47
N LEU A 408 11.03 -24.12 11.79
CA LEU A 408 11.15 -25.57 11.62
C LEU A 408 10.09 -26.32 12.46
N THR A 409 9.69 -27.49 11.99
CA THR A 409 8.87 -28.41 12.80
C THR A 409 9.69 -28.96 13.96
N GLY A 410 9.03 -29.41 15.03
CA GLY A 410 9.73 -30.03 16.17
C GLY A 410 10.65 -31.19 15.77
N THR A 411 10.22 -32.00 14.80
CA THR A 411 11.03 -33.11 14.24
C THR A 411 12.26 -32.62 13.49
N GLN A 412 12.15 -31.54 12.71
CA GLN A 412 13.28 -30.94 12.00
C GLN A 412 14.27 -30.28 12.96
N ALA A 413 13.77 -29.64 14.02
CA ALA A 413 14.62 -29.05 15.06
C ALA A 413 15.41 -30.12 15.82
N GLU A 414 14.82 -31.30 16.09
CA GLU A 414 15.54 -32.44 16.67
C GLU A 414 16.63 -32.97 15.74
N LEU A 415 16.37 -33.03 14.42
CA LEU A 415 17.37 -33.41 13.41
C LEU A 415 18.55 -32.42 13.39
N GLU A 416 18.30 -31.11 13.42
CA GLU A 416 19.38 -30.12 13.53
C GLU A 416 20.15 -30.30 14.85
N GLY A 417 19.44 -30.60 15.94
CA GLY A 417 20.03 -30.93 17.23
C GLY A 417 20.93 -32.18 17.19
N GLU A 418 20.59 -33.20 16.39
CA GLU A 418 21.39 -34.42 16.18
C GLU A 418 22.75 -34.09 15.58
N PHE A 419 22.78 -33.33 14.48
CA PHE A 419 23.99 -33.08 13.68
C PHE A 419 24.75 -31.79 14.03
N GLY A 420 24.14 -30.82 14.71
CA GLY A 420 24.70 -29.48 14.90
C GLY A 420 25.76 -29.35 16.01
N LYS A 421 25.78 -30.25 16.99
CA LYS A 421 26.78 -30.21 18.08
C LYS A 421 27.92 -31.17 17.77
N LYS A 422 29.13 -30.63 17.58
CA LYS A 422 30.38 -31.41 17.55
C LYS A 422 30.50 -32.15 18.89
N ALA A 423 30.22 -33.45 18.88
CA ALA A 423 30.43 -34.30 20.04
C ALA A 423 31.91 -34.71 20.11
N ASP A 424 32.47 -34.79 21.31
CA ASP A 424 33.85 -35.24 21.53
C ASP A 424 33.96 -36.76 21.30
N GLY A 425 34.13 -37.15 20.04
CA GLY A 425 34.37 -38.53 19.61
C GLY A 425 33.20 -39.21 18.88
N LEU A 426 33.51 -40.34 18.24
CA LEU A 426 32.56 -41.10 17.41
C LEU A 426 31.47 -41.82 18.25
N LEU A 427 31.83 -42.38 19.40
CA LEU A 427 30.89 -43.14 20.25
C LEU A 427 29.75 -42.26 20.81
N PRO A 428 30.01 -41.06 21.36
CA PRO A 428 28.93 -40.14 21.75
C PRO A 428 28.03 -39.73 20.59
N MET A 429 28.58 -39.58 19.37
CA MET A 429 27.80 -39.27 18.18
C MET A 429 26.83 -40.39 17.82
N VAL A 430 27.28 -41.66 17.86
CA VAL A 430 26.44 -42.83 17.59
C VAL A 430 25.35 -42.99 18.66
N LEU A 431 25.71 -42.87 19.94
CA LEU A 431 24.74 -42.96 21.05
C LEU A 431 23.67 -41.86 20.94
N LYS A 432 24.08 -40.63 20.60
CA LYS A 432 23.17 -39.52 20.38
C LYS A 432 22.22 -39.79 19.21
N ARG A 433 22.73 -40.28 18.09
CA ARG A 433 21.91 -40.68 16.94
C ARG A 433 20.89 -41.76 17.30
N LEU A 434 21.32 -42.83 17.98
CA LEU A 434 20.41 -43.88 18.44
C LEU A 434 19.34 -43.34 19.39
N SER A 435 19.72 -42.45 20.31
CA SER A 435 18.76 -41.83 21.23
C SER A 435 17.72 -40.97 20.50
N SER A 436 18.12 -40.17 19.50
CA SER A 436 17.21 -39.35 18.70
C SER A 436 16.27 -40.21 17.85
N GLN A 437 16.79 -41.25 17.19
CA GLN A 437 15.97 -42.19 16.43
C GLN A 437 14.98 -42.95 17.32
N PHE A 438 15.37 -43.30 18.55
CA PHE A 438 14.45 -43.91 19.50
C PHE A 438 13.33 -42.96 19.94
N ILE A 439 13.64 -41.68 20.19
CA ILE A 439 12.63 -40.64 20.48
C ILE A 439 11.64 -40.51 19.30
N LEU A 440 12.15 -40.42 18.07
CA LEU A 440 11.32 -40.39 16.86
C LEU A 440 10.44 -41.63 16.70
N LEU A 441 10.97 -42.83 17.02
CA LEU A 441 10.21 -44.07 17.00
C LEU A 441 9.10 -44.07 18.05
N GLN A 442 9.38 -43.61 19.28
CA GLN A 442 8.37 -43.46 20.32
C GLN A 442 7.27 -42.49 19.90
N ALA A 443 7.64 -41.34 19.32
CA ALA A 443 6.69 -40.38 18.77
C ALA A 443 5.82 -41.00 17.66
N TRP A 444 6.44 -41.74 16.73
CA TRP A 444 5.73 -42.42 15.64
C TRP A 444 4.76 -43.49 16.16
N MET A 445 5.17 -44.33 17.11
CA MET A 445 4.28 -45.32 17.74
C MET A 445 3.10 -44.65 18.45
N SER A 446 3.35 -43.55 19.16
CA SER A 446 2.29 -42.79 19.83
C SER A 446 1.30 -42.18 18.82
N HIS A 447 1.79 -41.70 17.67
CA HIS A 447 0.95 -41.18 16.60
C HIS A 447 0.14 -42.29 15.93
N LEU A 448 0.74 -43.46 15.68
CA LEU A 448 0.04 -44.61 15.15
C LEU A 448 -1.09 -45.05 16.08
N TRP A 449 -0.82 -45.14 17.39
CA TRP A 449 -1.84 -45.44 18.41
C TRP A 449 -2.96 -44.41 18.43
N LYS A 450 -2.65 -43.11 18.34
CA LYS A 450 -3.66 -42.04 18.21
C LYS A 450 -4.51 -42.21 16.94
N LEU A 451 -3.90 -42.47 15.79
CA LEU A 451 -4.63 -42.71 14.53
C LEU A 451 -5.58 -43.91 14.63
N PHE A 452 -5.15 -45.01 15.24
CA PHE A 452 -6.01 -46.17 15.48
C PHE A 452 -7.15 -45.86 16.47
N TYR A 453 -6.92 -45.00 17.46
CA TYR A 453 -7.93 -44.57 18.42
C TYR A 453 -8.96 -43.61 17.79
N ASP A 454 -8.50 -42.66 16.98
CA ASP A 454 -9.35 -41.67 16.31
C ASP A 454 -10.14 -42.29 15.13
N ALA A 455 -9.59 -43.30 14.45
CA ALA A 455 -10.34 -44.09 13.46
C ALA A 455 -11.54 -44.84 14.06
N ARG A 456 -11.59 -45.02 15.40
CA ARG A 456 -12.73 -45.61 16.12
C ARG A 456 -13.77 -44.58 16.59
N LYS A 457 -13.51 -43.27 16.46
CA LYS A 457 -14.49 -42.21 16.78
C LYS A 457 -15.27 -41.80 15.51
N PRO A 458 -16.57 -41.52 15.60
CA PRO A 458 -17.31 -40.92 14.49
C PRO A 458 -16.72 -39.53 14.18
N ARG A 459 -16.48 -39.25 12.90
CA ARG A 459 -15.87 -37.99 12.40
C ARG A 459 -16.65 -36.77 12.89
N SER A 460 -16.14 -36.10 13.92
CA SER A 460 -16.46 -34.68 14.17
C SER A 460 -15.45 -33.83 13.42
N HIS A 461 -15.94 -32.84 12.66
CA HIS A 461 -15.12 -31.84 11.99
C HIS A 461 -14.42 -30.96 13.04
N VAL A 462 -13.24 -31.36 13.50
CA VAL A 462 -12.35 -30.47 14.26
C VAL A 462 -11.74 -29.48 13.26
N LYS A 463 -12.22 -28.24 13.27
CA LYS A 463 -11.49 -27.13 12.66
C LYS A 463 -10.25 -26.91 13.54
N ASN A 464 -9.08 -27.29 13.05
CA ASN A 464 -7.83 -26.88 13.67
C ASN A 464 -7.72 -25.36 13.52
N GLU A 465 -7.99 -24.62 14.59
CA GLU A 465 -7.69 -23.19 14.65
C GLU A 465 -6.17 -23.04 14.55
N VAL A 466 -5.72 -22.31 13.53
CA VAL A 466 -4.30 -22.03 13.31
C VAL A 466 -3.88 -20.99 14.34
N THR A 467 -3.25 -21.42 15.42
CA THR A 467 -2.66 -20.55 16.44
C THR A 467 -1.20 -20.25 16.11
N PHE A 468 -0.71 -19.08 16.50
CA PHE A 468 0.67 -18.60 16.30
C PHE A 468 1.75 -19.61 16.69
N GLU A 469 1.49 -20.42 17.72
CA GLU A 469 2.45 -21.39 18.27
C GLU A 469 2.50 -22.70 17.47
N THR A 470 1.52 -22.95 16.60
CA THR A 470 1.46 -24.15 15.75
C THR A 470 1.95 -23.90 14.32
N LEU A 471 2.27 -22.65 13.99
CA LEU A 471 2.70 -22.26 12.66
C LEU A 471 4.13 -22.79 12.41
N SER A 472 4.25 -23.77 11.52
CA SER A 472 5.52 -24.38 11.14
C SER A 472 5.61 -24.54 9.62
N ARG A 473 6.85 -24.65 9.13
CA ARG A 473 7.14 -24.82 7.71
C ARG A 473 6.55 -26.11 7.16
N ASP A 474 5.92 -26.01 6.00
CA ASP A 474 5.48 -27.16 5.22
C ASP A 474 6.66 -27.81 4.48
N GLU A 475 6.53 -29.08 4.09
CA GLU A 475 7.59 -29.85 3.43
C GLU A 475 8.14 -29.16 2.17
N PHE A 476 7.24 -28.57 1.38
CA PHE A 476 7.58 -27.86 0.13
C PHE A 476 7.86 -26.36 0.31
N ASN A 477 7.79 -25.85 1.54
CA ASN A 477 8.00 -24.43 1.86
C ASN A 477 7.16 -23.47 0.98
N LEU A 478 5.91 -23.86 0.70
CA LEU A 478 4.95 -23.04 -0.06
C LEU A 478 4.25 -22.02 0.83
N GLN A 479 4.26 -22.23 2.14
CA GLN A 479 3.73 -21.30 3.13
C GLN A 479 4.88 -20.52 3.77
N LYS A 480 4.91 -19.22 3.51
CA LYS A 480 5.86 -18.25 4.05
C LYS A 480 5.17 -17.12 4.81
N MET A 481 5.91 -16.47 5.69
CA MET A 481 5.51 -15.22 6.34
C MET A 481 5.82 -14.05 5.41
N MET A 482 4.81 -13.27 5.02
CA MET A 482 4.99 -12.04 4.27
C MET A 482 5.17 -10.89 5.26
N VAL A 483 6.36 -10.30 5.28
CA VAL A 483 6.65 -9.11 6.09
C VAL A 483 6.50 -7.88 5.20
N MET A 484 5.44 -7.11 5.42
CA MET A 484 5.11 -5.92 4.63
C MET A 484 5.34 -4.64 5.43
N VAL A 485 5.94 -3.64 4.81
CA VAL A 485 6.18 -2.32 5.40
C VAL A 485 5.40 -1.28 4.60
N THR A 486 4.62 -0.47 5.31
CA THR A 486 3.74 0.55 4.72
C THR A 486 4.32 1.95 4.86
N ALA A 487 3.91 2.87 3.99
CA ALA A 487 4.37 4.27 4.01
C ALA A 487 4.03 5.02 5.30
N SER A 488 2.97 4.60 6.01
CA SER A 488 2.59 5.16 7.31
C SER A 488 3.46 4.67 8.48
N GLY A 489 4.48 3.85 8.24
CA GLY A 489 5.36 3.34 9.29
C GLY A 489 4.84 2.10 10.01
N LYS A 490 3.83 1.41 9.46
CA LYS A 490 3.28 0.19 10.05
C LYS A 490 3.83 -1.06 9.36
N LEU A 491 4.24 -2.05 10.16
CA LEU A 491 4.71 -3.35 9.73
C LEU A 491 3.63 -4.40 9.98
N PHE A 492 3.53 -5.35 9.05
CA PHE A 492 2.61 -6.48 9.13
C PHE A 492 3.34 -7.79 8.86
N GLY A 493 3.02 -8.82 9.64
CA GLY A 493 3.30 -10.21 9.32
C GLY A 493 2.03 -10.89 8.85
N ILE A 494 1.97 -11.26 7.57
CA ILE A 494 0.79 -11.87 6.95
C ILE A 494 1.14 -13.29 6.52
N ASP A 495 0.28 -14.25 6.85
CA ASP A 495 0.42 -15.61 6.34
C ASP A 495 0.14 -15.65 4.83
N SER A 496 1.08 -16.16 4.03
CA SER A 496 0.91 -16.25 2.57
C SER A 496 -0.19 -17.20 2.11
N LYS A 497 -0.57 -18.19 2.93
CA LYS A 497 -1.61 -19.17 2.58
C LYS A 497 -3.02 -18.64 2.82
N SER A 498 -3.28 -18.17 4.04
CA SER A 498 -4.61 -17.68 4.44
C SER A 498 -4.81 -16.19 4.20
N GLY A 499 -3.73 -15.40 4.20
CA GLY A 499 -3.81 -13.95 4.11
C GLY A 499 -4.17 -13.24 5.41
N THR A 500 -4.21 -13.96 6.52
CA THR A 500 -4.52 -13.37 7.82
C THR A 500 -3.33 -12.57 8.32
N VAL A 501 -3.62 -11.40 8.90
CA VAL A 501 -2.61 -10.61 9.62
C VAL A 501 -2.35 -11.33 10.94
N LEU A 502 -1.15 -11.86 11.09
CA LEU A 502 -0.70 -12.54 12.28
C LEU A 502 -0.24 -11.50 13.32
N TRP A 503 0.69 -10.63 12.95
CA TRP A 503 1.16 -9.58 13.87
C TRP A 503 1.24 -8.24 13.17
N LYS A 504 1.18 -7.18 13.95
CA LYS A 504 1.34 -5.80 13.49
C LYS A 504 2.17 -5.00 14.48
N GLN A 505 2.94 -4.06 13.96
CA GLN A 505 3.78 -3.18 14.74
C GLN A 505 3.77 -1.78 14.11
N TYR A 506 3.39 -0.77 14.88
CA TYR A 506 3.47 0.62 14.46
C TYR A 506 4.77 1.25 14.94
N LEU A 507 5.41 2.05 14.08
CA LEU A 507 6.57 2.87 14.40
C LEU A 507 6.12 4.34 14.40
N GLU A 508 6.24 4.99 15.55
CA GLU A 508 5.88 6.40 15.71
C GLU A 508 6.89 7.34 15.02
N ASN A 509 6.46 8.56 14.69
CA ASN A 509 7.29 9.65 14.15
C ASN A 509 7.92 9.38 12.77
N ILE A 510 7.28 8.56 11.94
CA ILE A 510 7.72 8.32 10.57
C ILE A 510 7.06 9.31 9.61
N GLN A 511 7.89 10.02 8.84
CA GLN A 511 7.38 10.94 7.81
C GLN A 511 6.85 10.17 6.59
N PRO A 512 5.78 10.65 5.93
CA PRO A 512 5.18 9.95 4.77
C PRO A 512 6.13 9.73 3.59
N ASN A 513 7.15 10.58 3.45
CA ASN A 513 8.10 10.56 2.35
C ASN A 513 9.39 9.76 2.67
N SER A 514 9.41 9.04 3.78
CA SER A 514 10.57 8.24 4.20
C SER A 514 10.85 7.10 3.22
N VAL A 515 12.14 6.78 3.05
CA VAL A 515 12.59 5.65 2.23
C VAL A 515 12.85 4.45 3.14
N PHE A 516 12.24 3.32 2.80
CA PHE A 516 12.36 2.08 3.55
C PHE A 516 13.20 1.07 2.78
N LYS A 517 14.05 0.34 3.51
CA LYS A 517 14.73 -0.84 2.97
C LYS A 517 14.68 -1.96 4.01
N LEU A 518 14.04 -3.06 3.65
CA LEU A 518 13.92 -4.24 4.48
C LEU A 518 15.00 -5.25 4.08
N MET A 519 15.73 -5.78 5.06
CA MET A 519 16.78 -6.76 4.85
C MET A 519 16.62 -7.94 5.81
N VAL A 520 16.66 -9.16 5.27
CA VAL A 520 16.65 -10.40 6.05
C VAL A 520 18.09 -10.75 6.44
N GLN A 521 18.44 -10.57 7.72
CA GLN A 521 19.78 -10.87 8.21
C GLN A 521 19.96 -12.34 8.58
N ARG A 522 18.97 -12.93 9.24
CA ARG A 522 18.97 -14.34 9.65
C ARG A 522 17.61 -14.97 9.42
N THR A 523 17.60 -16.12 8.76
CA THR A 523 16.39 -16.92 8.49
C THR A 523 16.07 -17.84 9.68
N THR A 524 15.00 -18.64 9.56
CA THR A 524 14.58 -19.63 10.56
C THR A 524 15.36 -20.95 10.50
N ALA A 525 16.33 -21.07 9.59
CA ALA A 525 17.03 -22.32 9.31
C ALA A 525 18.04 -22.76 10.40
N HIS A 526 18.39 -21.87 11.33
CA HIS A 526 19.43 -22.10 12.33
C HIS A 526 18.83 -22.18 13.74
N PHE A 527 18.39 -23.37 14.17
CA PHE A 527 17.95 -23.59 15.54
C PHE A 527 19.18 -23.75 16.47
N PRO A 528 19.29 -23.02 17.60
CA PRO A 528 18.24 -22.35 18.36
C PRO A 528 18.11 -20.83 18.15
N HIS A 529 18.82 -20.24 17.17
CA HIS A 529 18.87 -18.79 17.03
C HIS A 529 17.58 -18.23 16.40
N PRO A 530 16.97 -17.17 16.97
CA PRO A 530 15.72 -16.62 16.43
C PRO A 530 15.96 -15.88 15.11
N PRO A 531 15.01 -15.92 14.16
CA PRO A 531 15.12 -15.16 12.91
C PRO A 531 15.16 -13.65 13.18
N GLN A 532 15.84 -12.92 12.30
CA GLN A 532 16.10 -11.48 12.47
C GLN A 532 16.01 -10.74 11.14
N CYS A 533 15.17 -9.70 11.11
CA CYS A 533 15.07 -8.73 10.04
C CYS A 533 15.50 -7.36 10.52
N THR A 534 16.04 -6.56 9.60
CA THR A 534 16.43 -5.17 9.84
C THR A 534 15.73 -4.28 8.84
N LEU A 535 15.01 -3.28 9.35
CA LEU A 535 14.40 -2.21 8.58
C LEU A 535 15.27 -0.96 8.71
N LEU A 536 15.78 -0.46 7.60
CA LEU A 536 16.40 0.86 7.51
C LEU A 536 15.34 1.87 7.06
N VAL A 537 15.06 2.85 7.93
CA VAL A 537 14.17 3.97 7.65
C VAL A 537 15.03 5.21 7.45
N LYS A 538 14.99 5.82 6.28
CA LYS A 538 15.67 7.08 5.98
C LYS A 538 14.63 8.17 5.82
N ASP A 539 14.71 9.19 6.68
CA ASP A 539 13.90 10.39 6.50
C ASP A 539 14.47 11.22 5.34
N LYS A 540 13.57 11.73 4.50
CA LYS A 540 13.94 12.45 3.27
C LYS A 540 14.34 13.90 3.57
N ASP A 541 13.72 14.51 4.58
CA ASP A 541 13.90 15.93 4.88
C ASP A 541 15.19 16.14 5.70
N THR A 542 15.38 15.33 6.75
CA THR A 542 16.61 15.37 7.56
C THR A 542 17.76 14.55 6.98
N GLY A 543 17.47 13.57 6.12
CA GLY A 543 18.46 12.64 5.58
C GLY A 543 18.93 11.56 6.57
N LEU A 544 18.52 11.64 7.84
CA LEU A 544 18.97 10.74 8.90
C LEU A 544 18.36 9.35 8.75
N GLY A 545 19.18 8.33 9.05
CA GLY A 545 18.79 6.93 9.02
C GLY A 545 18.51 6.40 10.42
N SER A 546 17.46 5.59 10.57
CA SER A 546 17.16 4.81 11.77
C SER A 546 17.08 3.34 11.42
N LEU A 547 17.68 2.50 12.26
CA LEU A 547 17.64 1.04 12.12
C LEU A 547 16.66 0.46 13.13
N TYR A 548 15.76 -0.40 12.65
CA TYR A 548 14.82 -1.14 13.48
C TYR A 548 15.01 -2.65 13.26
N VAL A 549 15.38 -3.36 14.32
CA VAL A 549 15.69 -4.79 14.30
C VAL A 549 14.62 -5.55 15.04
N PHE A 550 14.03 -6.54 14.39
CA PHE A 550 12.89 -7.27 14.92
C PHE A 550 12.87 -8.73 14.44
N ASN A 551 12.10 -9.55 15.16
CA ASN A 551 11.81 -10.91 14.75
C ASN A 551 10.64 -10.91 13.74
N PRO A 552 10.83 -11.36 12.49
CA PRO A 552 9.80 -11.32 11.45
C PRO A 552 8.62 -12.28 11.67
N ILE A 553 8.76 -13.28 12.55
CA ILE A 553 7.69 -14.25 12.84
C ILE A 553 6.73 -13.72 13.89
N PHE A 554 7.23 -13.00 14.90
CA PHE A 554 6.42 -12.51 16.02
C PHE A 554 6.21 -10.99 16.05
N GLY A 555 6.94 -10.22 15.24
CA GLY A 555 6.88 -8.77 15.22
C GLY A 555 7.55 -8.07 16.40
N LYS A 556 8.09 -8.81 17.37
CA LYS A 556 8.73 -8.24 18.56
C LYS A 556 10.11 -7.67 18.20
N LYS A 557 10.41 -6.48 18.73
CA LYS A 557 11.73 -5.86 18.66
C LYS A 557 12.77 -6.79 19.30
N SER A 558 13.90 -6.97 18.62
CA SER A 558 14.99 -7.79 19.14
C SER A 558 15.71 -7.06 20.28
N HIS A 559 16.24 -7.81 21.25
CA HIS A 559 16.99 -7.26 22.40
C HIS A 559 18.40 -6.73 22.05
N ILE A 560 18.78 -6.74 20.77
CA ILE A 560 20.10 -6.34 20.29
C ILE A 560 20.17 -4.82 20.24
N SER A 561 21.25 -4.24 20.79
CA SER A 561 21.53 -2.81 20.67
C SER A 561 21.87 -2.46 19.22
N VAL A 562 21.20 -1.44 18.72
CA VAL A 562 21.37 -0.96 17.36
C VAL A 562 22.34 0.24 17.38
N PRO A 563 23.28 0.36 16.43
CA PRO A 563 24.17 1.50 16.39
C PRO A 563 23.38 2.79 16.10
N ALA A 564 23.69 3.86 16.85
CA ALA A 564 23.18 5.19 16.52
C ALA A 564 23.83 5.67 15.22
N LEU A 565 23.03 6.19 14.30
CA LEU A 565 23.47 6.71 13.01
C LEU A 565 23.36 8.24 13.05
N PRO A 566 24.40 8.96 13.50
CA PRO A 566 24.34 10.42 13.65
C PRO A 566 24.40 11.17 12.32
N ARG A 567 24.65 10.46 11.22
CA ARG A 567 24.89 11.01 9.89
C ARG A 567 23.91 10.45 8.86
N PRO A 568 23.63 11.20 7.78
CA PRO A 568 22.84 10.70 6.67
C PRO A 568 23.48 9.47 6.03
N ILE A 569 22.68 8.43 5.81
CA ILE A 569 23.12 7.21 5.13
C ILE A 569 22.87 7.32 3.63
N LEU A 570 23.90 7.03 2.82
CA LEU A 570 23.82 7.09 1.37
C LEU A 570 23.32 5.76 0.78
N GLN A 571 23.90 4.65 1.20
CA GLN A 571 23.58 3.31 0.70
C GLN A 571 23.75 2.24 1.78
N SER A 572 23.13 1.09 1.56
CA SER A 572 23.33 -0.10 2.38
C SER A 572 23.59 -1.34 1.53
N LEU A 573 24.47 -2.21 2.00
CA LEU A 573 24.85 -3.47 1.35
C LEU A 573 24.77 -4.62 2.35
N LEU A 574 24.01 -5.65 2.01
CA LEU A 574 23.94 -6.88 2.80
C LEU A 574 24.96 -7.88 2.24
N LEU A 575 25.95 -8.25 3.04
CA LEU A 575 26.97 -9.22 2.66
C LEU A 575 26.50 -10.65 2.97
N PRO A 576 26.94 -11.64 2.19
CA PRO A 576 26.69 -13.05 2.49
C PRO A 576 27.52 -13.57 3.67
N LEU A 577 28.45 -12.75 4.19
CA LEU A 577 29.27 -13.07 5.35
C LEU A 577 28.42 -13.19 6.60
N MET A 578 28.69 -14.23 7.38
CA MET A 578 27.95 -14.55 8.59
C MET A 578 28.83 -14.42 9.82
N ASP A 579 28.26 -13.87 10.89
CA ASP A 579 28.88 -13.95 12.21
C ASP A 579 28.73 -15.36 12.83
N GLN A 580 29.30 -15.56 14.02
CA GLN A 580 29.18 -16.79 14.81
C GLN A 580 27.72 -17.17 15.07
N ASP A 581 26.83 -16.17 15.15
CA ASP A 581 25.40 -16.33 15.34
C ASP A 581 24.61 -16.49 14.02
N TYR A 582 25.29 -16.75 12.89
CA TYR A 582 24.69 -16.90 11.55
C TYR A 582 23.89 -15.67 11.07
N SER A 583 24.26 -14.48 11.56
CA SER A 583 23.67 -13.21 11.12
C SER A 583 24.48 -12.62 9.97
N LYS A 584 23.82 -12.27 8.87
CA LYS A 584 24.47 -11.60 7.73
C LYS A 584 24.90 -10.18 8.09
N VAL A 585 26.11 -9.82 7.67
CA VAL A 585 26.69 -8.49 7.93
C VAL A 585 26.06 -7.44 7.02
N LEU A 586 25.51 -6.39 7.62
CA LEU A 586 25.01 -5.20 6.94
C LEU A 586 26.06 -4.09 7.00
N LEU A 587 26.46 -3.56 5.85
CA LEU A 587 27.31 -2.38 5.76
C LEU A 587 26.48 -1.16 5.36
N LEU A 588 26.68 -0.05 6.05
CA LEU A 588 26.05 1.24 5.78
C LEU A 588 27.13 2.29 5.53
N ILE A 589 27.03 3.00 4.41
CA ILE A 589 27.96 4.09 4.07
C ILE A 589 27.30 5.44 4.37
N ASP A 590 28.03 6.28 5.10
CA ASP A 590 27.59 7.63 5.49
C ASP A 590 27.98 8.71 4.47
N ASP A 591 27.62 9.96 4.78
CA ASP A 591 27.92 11.15 3.99
C ASP A 591 29.43 11.49 3.90
N GLN A 592 30.23 11.02 4.87
CA GLN A 592 31.69 11.13 4.89
C GLN A 592 32.39 9.92 4.27
N TYR A 593 31.64 9.03 3.63
CA TYR A 593 32.14 7.81 3.02
C TYR A 593 32.83 6.85 4.01
N LYS A 594 32.45 6.91 5.30
CA LYS A 594 32.81 5.92 6.32
C LYS A 594 31.76 4.83 6.38
N VAL A 595 32.20 3.61 6.65
CA VAL A 595 31.33 2.44 6.71
C VAL A 595 31.09 2.03 8.15
N THR A 596 29.83 1.86 8.49
CA THR A 596 29.40 1.22 9.73
C THR A 596 28.94 -0.21 9.44
N ALA A 597 29.47 -1.17 10.19
CA ALA A 597 29.10 -2.57 10.07
C ALA A 597 28.11 -2.96 11.18
N PHE A 598 27.09 -3.75 10.83
CA PHE A 598 26.10 -4.26 11.77
C PHE A 598 25.78 -5.73 11.46
N PRO A 599 26.04 -6.68 12.38
CA PRO A 599 26.67 -6.52 13.70
C PRO A 599 28.16 -6.16 13.64
N SER A 600 28.66 -5.45 14.67
CA SER A 600 30.07 -5.02 14.78
C SER A 600 30.86 -5.87 15.79
N THR A 601 30.79 -7.20 15.68
CA THR A 601 31.56 -8.11 16.56
C THR A 601 33.03 -8.19 16.13
N LYS A 602 33.91 -8.59 17.05
CA LYS A 602 35.36 -8.71 16.75
C LYS A 602 35.64 -9.67 15.59
N ASN A 603 34.88 -10.77 15.51
CA ASN A 603 34.98 -11.75 14.44
C ASN A 603 34.61 -11.13 13.07
N VAL A 604 33.50 -10.41 13.00
CA VAL A 604 33.09 -9.71 11.78
C VAL A 604 34.13 -8.68 11.35
N LEU A 605 34.67 -7.90 12.29
CA LEU A 605 35.70 -6.91 11.96
C LEU A 605 36.98 -7.55 11.41
N GLN A 606 37.42 -8.68 11.96
CA GLN A 606 38.57 -9.42 11.44
C GLN A 606 38.29 -9.95 10.02
N GLN A 607 37.13 -10.57 9.79
CA GLN A 607 36.74 -11.05 8.46
C GLN A 607 36.65 -9.90 7.44
N LEU A 608 36.09 -8.75 7.84
CA LEU A 608 36.05 -7.55 6.99
C LEU A 608 37.45 -7.02 6.68
N GLN A 609 38.39 -7.05 7.62
CA GLN A 609 39.78 -6.65 7.36
C GLN A 609 40.50 -7.55 6.35
N GLU A 610 40.18 -8.85 6.36
CA GLU A 610 40.73 -9.83 5.40
C GLU A 610 40.13 -9.65 4.00
N MET A 611 38.83 -9.32 3.90
CA MET A 611 38.10 -9.21 2.62
C MET A 611 37.87 -7.78 2.12
N ALA A 612 38.32 -6.75 2.84
CA ALA A 612 38.02 -5.34 2.54
C ALA A 612 38.26 -4.98 1.07
N SER A 613 39.39 -5.41 0.50
CA SER A 613 39.77 -5.12 -0.89
C SER A 613 38.84 -5.71 -1.95
N SER A 614 37.96 -6.64 -1.59
CA SER A 614 36.97 -7.27 -2.47
C SER A 614 35.58 -6.67 -2.38
N ILE A 615 35.36 -5.74 -1.43
CA ILE A 615 34.05 -5.11 -1.19
C ILE A 615 34.03 -3.74 -1.88
N PHE A 616 33.05 -3.57 -2.77
CA PHE A 616 32.85 -2.34 -3.54
C PHE A 616 31.44 -1.79 -3.30
N PHE A 617 31.34 -0.47 -3.21
CA PHE A 617 30.10 0.29 -3.20
C PHE A 617 29.97 1.09 -4.49
N TYR A 618 28.74 1.33 -4.90
CA TYR A 618 28.45 2.25 -6.00
C TYR A 618 27.37 3.22 -5.55
N LEU A 619 27.70 4.51 -5.58
CA LEU A 619 26.79 5.59 -5.23
C LEU A 619 26.31 6.26 -6.51
N VAL A 620 25.01 6.58 -6.55
CA VAL A 620 24.36 7.21 -7.70
C VAL A 620 23.71 8.49 -7.20
N ASP A 621 24.21 9.62 -7.66
CA ASP A 621 23.59 10.93 -7.49
C ASP A 621 22.85 11.30 -8.77
N SER A 622 21.53 11.15 -8.76
CA SER A 622 20.67 11.49 -9.89
C SER A 622 20.52 12.98 -10.14
N SER A 623 20.84 13.83 -9.16
CA SER A 623 20.73 15.30 -9.30
C SER A 623 21.92 15.88 -10.07
N GLN A 624 23.12 15.33 -9.83
CA GLN A 624 24.35 15.69 -10.53
C GLN A 624 24.66 14.78 -11.72
N GLY A 625 23.90 13.68 -11.89
CA GLY A 625 24.16 12.69 -12.94
C GLY A 625 25.45 11.88 -12.70
N ARG A 626 25.88 11.75 -11.45
CA ARG A 626 27.19 11.23 -11.07
C ARG A 626 27.08 9.82 -10.50
N LEU A 627 27.83 8.88 -11.07
CA LEU A 627 27.98 7.52 -10.57
C LEU A 627 29.42 7.33 -10.11
N SER A 628 29.61 6.97 -8.85
CA SER A 628 30.92 6.84 -8.23
C SER A 628 31.06 5.49 -7.56
N GLY A 629 32.19 4.82 -7.79
CA GLY A 629 32.54 3.55 -7.17
C GLY A 629 33.57 3.71 -6.08
N PHE A 630 33.30 3.10 -4.92
CA PHE A 630 34.17 3.14 -3.76
C PHE A 630 34.61 1.74 -3.35
N ARG A 631 35.86 1.57 -2.92
CA ARG A 631 36.36 0.33 -2.32
C ARG A 631 36.53 0.48 -0.82
N LEU A 632 36.23 -0.60 -0.09
CA LEU A 632 36.42 -0.66 1.35
C LEU A 632 37.90 -0.84 1.70
N ARG A 633 38.40 -0.04 2.63
CA ARG A 633 39.73 -0.19 3.24
C ARG A 633 39.65 -0.97 4.56
N LYS A 634 40.81 -1.42 5.05
CA LYS A 634 40.91 -2.22 6.30
C LYS A 634 40.46 -1.47 7.55
N ASP A 635 40.50 -0.14 7.52
CA ASP A 635 40.06 0.76 8.59
C ASP A 635 38.56 1.12 8.50
N LEU A 636 37.80 0.46 7.61
CA LEU A 636 36.39 0.76 7.30
C LEU A 636 36.16 2.16 6.71
N SER A 637 37.23 2.84 6.28
CA SER A 637 37.10 3.98 5.36
C SER A 637 36.87 3.47 3.94
N THR A 638 36.42 4.34 3.06
CA THR A 638 36.35 4.02 1.64
C THR A 638 37.24 4.91 0.81
N GLU A 639 37.66 4.40 -0.34
CA GLU A 639 38.42 5.13 -1.33
C GLU A 639 37.68 5.14 -2.67
N LEU A 640 37.70 6.28 -3.35
CA LEU A 640 37.11 6.43 -4.68
C LEU A 640 38.01 5.72 -5.71
N ILE A 641 37.42 4.83 -6.51
CA ILE A 641 38.13 4.09 -7.57
C ILE A 641 37.76 4.62 -8.96
N TRP A 642 36.47 4.83 -9.21
CA TRP A 642 35.98 5.22 -10.52
C TRP A 642 34.83 6.20 -10.39
N GLU A 643 34.67 7.03 -11.42
CA GLU A 643 33.60 8.01 -11.51
C GLU A 643 33.15 8.12 -12.97
N VAL A 644 31.84 8.05 -13.18
CA VAL A 644 31.17 8.23 -14.48
C VAL A 644 30.16 9.34 -14.32
N VAL A 645 30.26 10.36 -15.17
CA VAL A 645 29.37 11.52 -15.17
C VAL A 645 28.49 11.48 -16.41
N ILE A 646 27.18 11.48 -16.21
CA ILE A 646 26.16 11.59 -17.25
C ILE A 646 25.69 13.06 -17.26
N PRO A 647 25.81 13.77 -18.40
CA PRO A 647 25.50 15.19 -18.47
C PRO A 647 24.01 15.46 -18.24
N THR A 648 23.69 16.13 -17.14
CA THR A 648 22.31 16.42 -16.71
C THR A 648 21.58 17.42 -17.59
N GLU A 649 22.31 18.20 -18.40
CA GLU A 649 21.74 19.09 -19.41
C GLU A 649 20.98 18.32 -20.49
N VAL A 650 21.44 17.10 -20.82
CA VAL A 650 20.92 16.29 -21.92
C VAL A 650 20.13 15.09 -21.42
N GLN A 651 20.59 14.45 -20.34
CA GLN A 651 20.03 13.19 -19.84
C GLN A 651 19.87 13.19 -18.33
N LYS A 652 18.78 12.60 -17.83
CA LYS A 652 18.51 12.40 -16.42
C LYS A 652 18.41 10.91 -16.08
N ILE A 653 19.05 10.50 -14.99
CA ILE A 653 18.97 9.11 -14.49
C ILE A 653 17.57 8.85 -13.92
N VAL A 654 16.89 7.84 -14.46
CA VAL A 654 15.54 7.42 -14.03
C VAL A 654 15.63 6.30 -13.00
N GLY A 655 16.52 5.35 -13.21
CA GLY A 655 16.68 4.22 -12.30
C GLY A 655 17.94 3.40 -12.57
N VAL A 656 18.38 2.68 -11.54
CA VAL A 656 19.52 1.77 -11.58
C VAL A 656 19.09 0.45 -10.97
N LYS A 657 19.29 -0.66 -11.70
CA LYS A 657 19.07 -2.02 -11.17
C LYS A 657 20.31 -2.89 -11.37
N GLY A 658 20.78 -3.47 -10.27
CA GLY A 658 21.67 -4.62 -10.29
C GLY A 658 20.88 -5.92 -10.36
N LYS A 659 21.60 -7.04 -10.52
CA LYS A 659 21.02 -8.38 -10.39
C LYS A 659 20.63 -8.65 -8.94
N ARG A 660 19.69 -9.58 -8.73
CA ARG A 660 19.34 -10.01 -7.37
C ARG A 660 20.45 -10.88 -6.80
N ALA A 661 20.87 -10.62 -5.56
CA ALA A 661 21.98 -11.34 -4.94
C ALA A 661 21.67 -12.81 -4.62
N ASN A 662 20.38 -13.19 -4.55
CA ASN A 662 19.91 -14.56 -4.31
C ASN A 662 19.54 -15.32 -5.60
N GLU A 663 19.84 -14.75 -6.77
CA GLU A 663 19.60 -15.40 -8.04
C GLU A 663 20.73 -16.39 -8.37
N HIS A 664 20.35 -17.64 -8.67
CA HIS A 664 21.27 -18.65 -9.18
C HIS A 664 21.00 -18.92 -10.66
N VAL A 665 22.07 -19.21 -11.40
CA VAL A 665 22.02 -19.54 -12.83
C VAL A 665 22.48 -20.98 -13.02
N HIS A 666 21.57 -21.86 -13.45
CA HIS A 666 21.90 -23.27 -13.62
C HIS A 666 22.85 -23.51 -14.80
N SER A 667 22.52 -22.99 -15.99
CA SER A 667 23.31 -23.20 -17.20
C SER A 667 24.15 -21.97 -17.56
N GLN A 668 25.46 -22.16 -17.63
CA GLN A 668 26.46 -21.14 -17.98
C GLN A 668 26.51 -20.83 -19.48
N GLY A 669 26.03 -21.76 -20.32
CA GLY A 669 25.98 -21.59 -21.77
C GLY A 669 24.65 -22.05 -22.35
N ARG A 670 24.43 -21.75 -23.61
CA ARG A 670 23.29 -22.21 -24.41
C ARG A 670 23.81 -23.09 -25.54
N VAL A 671 23.20 -24.26 -25.71
CA VAL A 671 23.56 -25.18 -26.79
C VAL A 671 22.96 -24.66 -28.10
N MET A 672 23.79 -24.63 -29.14
CA MET A 672 23.45 -24.24 -30.51
C MET A 672 23.05 -25.47 -31.34
N GLY A 673 22.46 -25.28 -32.52
CA GLY A 673 21.99 -26.37 -33.38
C GLY A 673 23.12 -27.34 -33.78
N ASP A 674 24.30 -26.80 -34.05
CA ASP A 674 25.52 -27.55 -34.39
C ASP A 674 26.18 -28.26 -33.19
N ARG A 675 25.52 -28.31 -32.03
CA ARG A 675 26.03 -28.83 -30.75
C ARG A 675 27.17 -28.01 -30.14
N SER A 676 27.50 -26.84 -30.71
CA SER A 676 28.40 -25.89 -30.07
C SER A 676 27.71 -25.23 -28.87
N VAL A 677 28.50 -24.59 -28.01
CA VAL A 677 27.98 -23.90 -26.82
C VAL A 677 28.30 -22.42 -26.93
N LEU A 678 27.27 -21.59 -26.84
CA LEU A 678 27.38 -20.15 -26.73
C LEU A 678 27.33 -19.76 -25.25
N TYR A 679 28.45 -19.28 -24.70
CA TYR A 679 28.55 -18.97 -23.28
C TYR A 679 27.93 -17.62 -22.94
N LYS A 680 27.16 -17.60 -21.84
CA LYS A 680 26.49 -16.41 -21.33
C LYS A 680 27.49 -15.52 -20.60
N TYR A 681 27.39 -14.22 -20.79
CA TYR A 681 28.20 -13.27 -20.01
C TYR A 681 27.53 -12.96 -18.67
N LEU A 682 28.01 -13.61 -17.60
CA LEU A 682 27.38 -13.58 -16.27
C LEU A 682 28.15 -12.71 -15.27
N ASN A 683 28.26 -11.41 -15.55
CA ASN A 683 28.86 -10.48 -14.60
C ASN A 683 27.92 -10.23 -13.38
N PRO A 684 28.27 -10.62 -12.14
CA PRO A 684 27.42 -10.43 -10.97
C PRO A 684 27.31 -8.96 -10.55
N ASN A 685 28.30 -8.14 -10.92
CA ASN A 685 28.42 -6.74 -10.52
C ASN A 685 27.88 -5.77 -11.60
N LEU A 686 27.20 -6.29 -12.62
CA LEU A 686 26.68 -5.48 -13.71
C LEU A 686 25.45 -4.68 -13.26
N LEU A 687 25.47 -3.38 -13.56
CA LEU A 687 24.40 -2.43 -13.27
C LEU A 687 23.75 -2.00 -14.59
N ALA A 688 22.43 -2.09 -14.66
CA ALA A 688 21.66 -1.49 -15.74
C ALA A 688 21.19 -0.10 -15.29
N VAL A 689 21.71 0.94 -15.95
CA VAL A 689 21.39 2.35 -15.70
C VAL A 689 20.53 2.85 -16.85
N VAL A 690 19.37 3.39 -16.52
CA VAL A 690 18.42 3.92 -17.50
C VAL A 690 18.33 5.43 -17.35
N THR A 691 18.41 6.13 -18.48
CA THR A 691 18.37 7.58 -18.59
C THR A 691 17.27 8.03 -19.55
N GLU A 692 16.70 9.22 -19.31
CA GLU A 692 15.74 9.88 -20.19
C GLU A 692 16.30 11.23 -20.62
N SER A 693 16.01 11.65 -21.84
CA SER A 693 16.36 12.99 -22.32
C SER A 693 15.64 14.10 -21.54
N THR A 694 16.32 15.22 -21.30
CA THR A 694 15.71 16.43 -20.74
C THR A 694 14.74 17.09 -21.71
N ASP A 695 15.09 17.07 -23.02
CA ASP A 695 14.19 17.50 -24.08
C ASP A 695 13.01 16.51 -24.19
N SER A 696 11.82 17.02 -23.93
CA SER A 696 10.57 16.28 -23.96
C SER A 696 9.84 16.38 -25.31
N HIS A 697 10.43 17.09 -26.28
CA HIS A 697 9.87 17.22 -27.61
C HIS A 697 9.82 15.86 -28.33
N GLN A 698 8.69 15.54 -28.94
CA GLN A 698 8.38 14.20 -29.46
C GLN A 698 9.41 13.65 -30.45
N GLU A 699 10.05 14.52 -31.24
CA GLU A 699 11.02 14.10 -32.26
C GLU A 699 12.45 13.93 -31.74
N ARG A 700 12.77 14.60 -30.63
CA ARG A 700 14.12 14.68 -30.06
C ARG A 700 14.27 13.86 -28.79
N SER A 701 13.15 13.45 -28.18
CA SER A 701 13.18 12.65 -26.97
C SER A 701 13.85 11.30 -27.20
N PHE A 702 14.59 10.82 -26.23
CA PHE A 702 15.23 9.51 -26.29
C PHE A 702 15.40 8.90 -24.90
N VAL A 703 15.56 7.57 -24.87
CA VAL A 703 15.87 6.80 -23.66
C VAL A 703 17.23 6.15 -23.86
N GLY A 704 18.16 6.38 -22.93
CA GLY A 704 19.51 5.81 -22.95
C GLY A 704 19.65 4.68 -21.94
N ILE A 705 20.38 3.63 -22.31
CA ILE A 705 20.69 2.49 -21.45
C ILE A 705 22.19 2.29 -21.42
N PHE A 706 22.72 2.25 -20.19
CA PHE A 706 24.13 2.00 -19.93
C PHE A 706 24.24 0.75 -19.06
N LEU A 707 24.98 -0.24 -19.56
CA LEU A 707 25.38 -1.40 -18.77
C LEU A 707 26.78 -1.12 -18.22
N ILE A 708 26.88 -0.89 -16.92
CA ILE A 708 28.11 -0.46 -16.25
C ILE A 708 28.55 -1.54 -15.27
N ASP A 709 29.84 -1.88 -15.27
CA ASP A 709 30.41 -2.73 -14.23
C ASP A 709 30.56 -1.92 -12.92
N GLY A 710 29.90 -2.36 -11.85
CA GLY A 710 29.92 -1.68 -10.55
C GLY A 710 31.28 -1.68 -9.84
N VAL A 711 32.23 -2.53 -10.25
CA VAL A 711 33.57 -2.61 -9.66
C VAL A 711 34.56 -1.69 -10.38
N THR A 712 34.57 -1.71 -11.72
CA THR A 712 35.57 -0.96 -12.52
C THR A 712 35.05 0.36 -13.08
N GLY A 713 33.72 0.55 -13.14
CA GLY A 713 33.10 1.69 -13.82
C GLY A 713 33.11 1.58 -15.34
N ARG A 714 33.60 0.47 -15.91
CA ARG A 714 33.63 0.27 -17.37
C ARG A 714 32.21 0.18 -17.90
N ILE A 715 31.89 1.01 -18.89
CA ILE A 715 30.66 0.89 -19.68
C ILE A 715 30.84 -0.31 -20.62
N VAL A 716 30.09 -1.38 -20.35
CA VAL A 716 30.09 -2.63 -21.12
C VAL A 716 29.32 -2.44 -22.42
N HIS A 717 28.18 -1.75 -22.35
CA HIS A 717 27.34 -1.46 -23.50
C HIS A 717 26.55 -0.17 -23.29
N GLU A 718 26.35 0.56 -24.39
CA GLU A 718 25.51 1.75 -24.46
C GLU A 718 24.51 1.57 -25.60
N ALA A 719 23.23 1.83 -25.32
CA ALA A 719 22.16 1.83 -26.30
C ALA A 719 21.30 3.08 -26.14
N VAL A 720 20.99 3.75 -27.27
CA VAL A 720 20.15 4.96 -27.28
C VAL A 720 18.93 4.71 -28.17
N GLN A 721 17.76 4.66 -27.54
CA GLN A 721 16.49 4.53 -28.22
C GLN A 721 15.90 5.91 -28.53
N ARG A 722 15.93 6.28 -29.82
CA ARG A 722 15.42 7.57 -30.29
C ARG A 722 13.89 7.58 -30.35
N LYS A 723 13.29 8.76 -30.19
CA LYS A 723 11.83 8.98 -30.20
C LYS A 723 11.11 8.10 -29.18
N ALA A 724 11.70 8.00 -28.00
CA ALA A 724 11.19 7.24 -26.87
C ALA A 724 10.97 8.17 -25.67
N ARG A 725 10.01 7.82 -24.81
CA ARG A 725 9.66 8.57 -23.59
C ARG A 725 9.23 7.62 -22.46
N ARG A 726 9.24 8.13 -21.23
CA ARG A 726 8.61 7.49 -20.05
C ARG A 726 7.11 7.16 -20.25
N PRO A 727 6.53 6.22 -19.48
CA PRO A 727 7.15 5.44 -18.40
C PRO A 727 8.15 4.39 -18.91
N VAL A 728 9.29 4.27 -18.22
CA VAL A 728 10.30 3.23 -18.51
C VAL A 728 10.35 2.23 -17.36
N HIS A 729 10.12 0.95 -17.69
CA HIS A 729 10.25 -0.16 -16.74
C HIS A 729 11.29 -1.12 -17.27
N PHE A 730 12.13 -1.67 -16.40
CA PHE A 730 13.17 -2.61 -16.81
C PHE A 730 13.46 -3.65 -15.75
N VAL A 731 13.96 -4.79 -16.21
CA VAL A 731 14.32 -5.97 -15.43
C VAL A 731 15.68 -6.45 -15.89
N HIS A 732 16.56 -6.75 -14.93
CA HIS A 732 17.89 -7.29 -15.17
C HIS A 732 18.00 -8.62 -14.42
N SER A 733 18.23 -9.71 -15.15
CA SER A 733 18.30 -11.08 -14.63
C SER A 733 19.26 -11.90 -15.49
N GLU A 734 19.94 -12.87 -14.88
CA GLU A 734 20.93 -13.75 -15.53
C GLU A 734 21.94 -13.01 -16.42
N ASN A 735 21.79 -13.08 -17.75
CA ASN A 735 22.61 -12.44 -18.77
C ASN A 735 21.82 -11.48 -19.66
N TRP A 736 20.62 -11.09 -19.25
CA TRP A 736 19.69 -10.34 -20.10
C TRP A 736 19.06 -9.16 -19.39
N VAL A 737 18.73 -8.14 -20.17
CA VAL A 737 18.04 -6.94 -19.72
C VAL A 737 16.85 -6.72 -20.62
N VAL A 738 15.66 -6.62 -20.04
CA VAL A 738 14.43 -6.29 -20.75
C VAL A 738 13.94 -4.95 -20.25
N TYR A 739 13.63 -4.04 -21.17
CA TYR A 739 13.11 -2.73 -20.84
C TYR A 739 11.96 -2.35 -21.78
N VAL A 740 11.06 -1.52 -21.26
CA VAL A 740 9.87 -1.03 -21.97
C VAL A 740 9.90 0.47 -21.99
N TYR A 741 9.50 1.06 -23.11
CA TYR A 741 9.35 2.49 -23.28
C TYR A 741 8.16 2.80 -24.21
N TRP A 742 7.74 4.06 -24.21
CA TRP A 742 6.74 4.57 -25.13
C TRP A 742 7.40 5.18 -26.36
N ASN A 743 7.11 4.65 -27.56
CA ASN A 743 7.59 5.22 -28.82
C ASN A 743 6.67 6.38 -29.25
N THR A 744 7.22 7.59 -29.33
CA THR A 744 6.47 8.80 -29.67
C THR A 744 6.16 8.90 -31.17
N LYS A 745 7.00 8.30 -32.03
CA LYS A 745 6.80 8.30 -33.49
C LYS A 745 5.61 7.43 -33.90
N SER A 746 5.55 6.21 -33.39
CA SER A 746 4.51 5.23 -33.71
C SER A 746 3.36 5.22 -32.70
N ARG A 747 3.48 5.96 -31.58
CA ARG A 747 2.48 6.06 -30.51
C ARG A 747 2.07 4.70 -29.94
N ARG A 748 3.05 3.87 -29.59
CA ARG A 748 2.86 2.52 -29.05
C ARG A 748 3.93 2.15 -28.02
N ASN A 749 3.67 1.14 -27.21
CA ASN A 749 4.67 0.60 -26.27
C ASN A 749 5.55 -0.41 -26.98
N GLU A 750 6.85 -0.38 -26.68
CA GLU A 750 7.84 -1.30 -27.25
C GLU A 750 8.67 -1.92 -26.11
N PHE A 751 8.83 -3.24 -26.16
CA PHE A 751 9.84 -3.97 -25.41
C PHE A 751 11.13 -3.95 -26.23
N SER A 752 12.26 -3.79 -25.56
CA SER A 752 13.57 -4.08 -26.11
C SER A 752 14.30 -5.03 -25.17
N VAL A 753 14.97 -6.01 -25.76
CA VAL A 753 15.72 -7.05 -25.06
C VAL A 753 17.18 -6.91 -25.42
N LEU A 754 18.06 -6.97 -24.42
CA LEU A 754 19.49 -7.20 -24.61
C LEU A 754 19.86 -8.55 -24.00
N GLU A 755 20.64 -9.35 -24.72
CA GLU A 755 21.31 -10.52 -24.17
C GLU A 755 22.82 -10.40 -24.36
N LEU A 756 23.59 -10.72 -23.33
CA LEU A 756 25.04 -10.65 -23.34
C LEU A 756 25.65 -12.06 -23.39
N PHE A 757 26.55 -12.27 -24.35
CA PHE A 757 27.29 -13.49 -24.57
C PHE A 757 28.80 -13.24 -24.57
N GLU A 758 29.57 -14.19 -24.05
CA GLU A 758 31.03 -14.11 -24.04
C GLU A 758 31.64 -14.61 -25.36
N GLY A 759 30.97 -15.57 -26.01
CA GLY A 759 31.39 -16.21 -27.25
C GLY A 759 31.29 -17.73 -27.17
N MET A 760 32.01 -18.42 -28.06
CA MET A 760 32.10 -19.89 -28.07
C MET A 760 33.14 -20.45 -27.09
N GLU A 761 34.04 -19.60 -26.57
CA GLU A 761 35.05 -19.98 -25.59
C GLU A 761 34.84 -19.19 -24.29
N LEU A 762 35.01 -19.86 -23.15
CA LEU A 762 35.04 -19.23 -21.83
C LEU A 762 36.44 -18.69 -21.54
N TYR A 763 36.55 -17.44 -21.08
CA TYR A 763 37.83 -16.91 -20.61
C TYR A 763 38.31 -17.59 -19.32
N ASN A 764 37.41 -17.75 -18.34
CA ASN A 764 37.71 -18.46 -17.10
C ASN A 764 36.45 -19.14 -16.56
N SER A 765 36.52 -20.45 -16.35
CA SER A 765 35.40 -21.29 -15.89
C SER A 765 35.22 -21.34 -14.38
N THR A 766 36.26 -20.98 -13.60
CA THR A 766 36.24 -21.15 -12.13
C THR A 766 35.81 -19.87 -11.42
N VAL A 767 36.33 -18.72 -11.86
CA VAL A 767 36.12 -17.43 -11.18
C VAL A 767 35.75 -16.34 -12.17
N PHE A 768 34.74 -15.56 -11.79
CA PHE A 768 34.42 -14.29 -12.43
C PHE A 768 35.04 -13.14 -11.62
N SER A 769 36.00 -12.41 -12.21
CA SER A 769 36.57 -11.19 -11.64
C SER A 769 36.38 -10.05 -12.62
N SER A 770 35.69 -8.98 -12.19
CA SER A 770 35.49 -7.76 -12.99
C SER A 770 36.80 -7.05 -13.34
N LEU A 771 37.89 -7.29 -12.59
CA LEU A 771 39.19 -6.65 -12.79
C LEU A 771 40.02 -7.32 -13.89
N ASP A 772 39.77 -8.60 -14.17
CA ASP A 772 40.54 -9.43 -15.09
C ASP A 772 39.65 -9.93 -16.25
N ARG A 773 39.07 -8.97 -16.97
CA ARG A 773 38.26 -9.21 -18.17
C ARG A 773 38.59 -8.20 -19.27
N PRO A 774 39.50 -8.55 -20.21
CA PRO A 774 39.89 -7.64 -21.28
C PRO A 774 38.81 -7.54 -22.38
N ARG A 775 38.16 -8.66 -22.72
CA ARG A 775 37.22 -8.75 -23.86
C ARG A 775 35.81 -8.27 -23.46
N PRO A 776 35.21 -7.33 -24.22
CA PRO A 776 33.79 -7.00 -24.03
C PRO A 776 32.90 -8.14 -24.54
N PRO A 777 31.71 -8.32 -23.95
CA PRO A 777 30.75 -9.32 -24.42
C PRO A 777 30.10 -8.91 -25.75
N GLN A 778 29.67 -9.91 -26.51
CA GLN A 778 28.76 -9.73 -27.64
C GLN A 778 27.35 -9.45 -27.11
N VAL A 779 26.79 -8.29 -27.47
CA VAL A 779 25.44 -7.89 -27.08
C VAL A 779 24.50 -8.06 -28.26
N LEU A 780 23.49 -8.92 -28.11
CA LEU A 780 22.41 -9.08 -29.07
C LEU A 780 21.20 -8.29 -28.60
N GLN A 781 20.56 -7.58 -29.52
CA GLN A 781 19.40 -6.74 -29.22
C GLN A 781 18.27 -6.95 -30.21
N GLN A 782 17.04 -6.92 -29.72
CA GLN A 782 15.84 -6.97 -30.56
C GLN A 782 14.67 -6.28 -29.86
N SER A 783 13.82 -5.62 -30.65
CA SER A 783 12.65 -4.89 -30.15
C SER A 783 11.35 -5.55 -30.60
N TYR A 784 10.33 -5.44 -29.76
CA TYR A 784 9.00 -6.02 -29.91
C TYR A 784 7.94 -4.99 -29.54
N ILE A 785 6.78 -5.06 -30.18
CA ILE A 785 5.64 -4.16 -29.96
C ILE A 785 4.71 -4.82 -28.94
N PHE A 786 4.27 -4.02 -27.97
CA PHE A 786 3.30 -4.46 -26.98
C PHE A 786 2.04 -3.58 -27.04
N PRO A 787 0.83 -4.17 -27.14
CA PRO A 787 -0.39 -3.42 -27.45
C PRO A 787 -0.96 -2.62 -26.26
N SER A 788 -0.49 -2.86 -25.03
CA SER A 788 -1.03 -2.24 -23.81
C SER A 788 0.06 -1.47 -23.05
N PRO A 789 -0.26 -0.37 -22.34
CA PRO A 789 0.64 0.23 -21.36
C PRO A 789 0.99 -0.75 -20.22
N ILE A 790 2.14 -0.52 -19.58
CA ILE A 790 2.68 -1.36 -18.52
C ILE A 790 2.85 -0.52 -17.26
N SER A 791 2.42 -1.04 -16.12
CA SER A 791 2.57 -0.40 -14.80
C SER A 791 3.82 -0.88 -14.06
N THR A 792 4.17 -2.17 -14.22
CA THR A 792 5.30 -2.80 -13.52
C THR A 792 5.73 -4.09 -14.23
N LEU A 793 7.01 -4.45 -14.06
CA LEU A 793 7.66 -5.63 -14.63
C LEU A 793 8.53 -6.30 -13.56
N GLU A 794 8.44 -7.62 -13.45
CA GLU A 794 9.34 -8.42 -12.61
C GLU A 794 9.58 -9.81 -13.22
N ALA A 795 10.72 -10.45 -12.92
CA ALA A 795 11.00 -11.82 -13.36
C ALA A 795 10.64 -12.86 -12.27
N THR A 796 10.28 -14.07 -12.70
CA THR A 796 10.14 -15.22 -11.81
C THR A 796 11.48 -15.68 -11.25
N LEU A 797 11.52 -16.04 -9.97
CA LEU A 797 12.71 -16.49 -9.25
C LEU A 797 12.48 -17.84 -8.57
N THR A 798 13.41 -18.77 -8.75
CA THR A 798 13.48 -20.09 -8.10
C THR A 798 14.87 -20.31 -7.50
N GLU A 799 15.01 -21.29 -6.61
CA GLU A 799 16.25 -21.49 -5.84
C GLU A 799 17.45 -21.86 -6.73
N LYS A 800 17.25 -22.76 -7.71
CA LYS A 800 18.35 -23.24 -8.56
C LYS A 800 18.38 -22.61 -9.95
N GLY A 801 17.29 -21.94 -10.37
CA GLY A 801 17.20 -21.30 -11.68
C GLY A 801 17.20 -22.29 -12.85
N ILE A 802 16.54 -23.45 -12.68
CA ILE A 802 16.38 -24.51 -13.68
C ILE A 802 15.13 -24.26 -14.53
N THR A 803 14.02 -23.91 -13.88
CA THR A 803 12.74 -23.68 -14.55
C THR A 803 12.83 -22.50 -15.53
N SER A 804 11.96 -22.48 -16.54
CA SER A 804 11.89 -21.36 -17.49
C SER A 804 11.62 -20.03 -16.78
N ARG A 805 12.33 -18.97 -17.18
CA ARG A 805 12.08 -17.61 -16.67
C ARG A 805 10.89 -17.00 -17.38
N HIS A 806 9.90 -16.52 -16.62
CA HIS A 806 8.79 -15.72 -17.14
C HIS A 806 8.90 -14.29 -16.63
N LEU A 807 8.48 -13.33 -17.46
CA LEU A 807 8.26 -11.95 -17.07
C LEU A 807 6.81 -11.76 -16.66
N LEU A 808 6.62 -11.26 -15.45
CA LEU A 808 5.33 -10.87 -14.91
C LEU A 808 5.09 -9.40 -15.28
N VAL A 809 4.07 -9.16 -16.10
CA VAL A 809 3.71 -7.83 -16.61
C VAL A 809 2.42 -7.38 -15.94
N GLY A 810 2.50 -6.33 -15.12
CA GLY A 810 1.32 -5.70 -14.52
C GLY A 810 0.71 -4.68 -15.48
N LEU A 811 -0.51 -4.93 -15.95
CA LEU A 811 -1.26 -4.01 -16.81
C LEU A 811 -2.06 -3.00 -15.96
N PRO A 812 -2.37 -1.80 -16.48
CA PRO A 812 -3.20 -0.84 -15.76
C PRO A 812 -4.66 -1.27 -15.62
N SER A 813 -5.14 -2.22 -16.45
CA SER A 813 -6.42 -2.90 -16.24
C SER A 813 -6.46 -3.74 -14.95
N GLY A 814 -5.31 -3.95 -14.31
CA GLY A 814 -5.13 -4.78 -13.13
C GLY A 814 -4.95 -6.27 -13.42
N ALA A 815 -4.91 -6.67 -14.70
CA ALA A 815 -4.51 -8.00 -15.11
C ALA A 815 -2.98 -8.17 -15.02
N ILE A 816 -2.52 -9.36 -14.63
CA ILE A 816 -1.09 -9.70 -14.54
C ILE A 816 -0.81 -10.80 -15.56
N VAL A 817 0.03 -10.50 -16.55
CA VAL A 817 0.38 -11.44 -17.63
C VAL A 817 1.68 -12.15 -17.28
N SER A 818 1.71 -13.48 -17.40
CA SER A 818 2.95 -14.26 -17.36
C SER A 818 3.47 -14.46 -18.78
N LEU A 819 4.47 -13.67 -19.17
CA LEU A 819 5.08 -13.72 -20.50
C LEU A 819 6.34 -14.58 -20.48
N PRO A 820 6.39 -15.71 -21.20
CA PRO A 820 7.61 -16.52 -21.28
C PRO A 820 8.77 -15.76 -21.92
N LYS A 821 9.95 -15.78 -21.31
CA LYS A 821 11.16 -15.09 -21.82
C LYS A 821 11.58 -15.59 -23.21
N MET A 822 11.21 -16.81 -23.59
CA MET A 822 11.54 -17.39 -24.90
C MET A 822 10.94 -16.62 -26.09
N PHE A 823 9.83 -15.88 -25.90
CA PHE A 823 9.29 -15.02 -26.95
C PHE A 823 10.09 -13.72 -27.10
N LEU A 824 10.83 -13.33 -26.07
CA LEU A 824 11.66 -12.14 -26.02
C LEU A 824 13.13 -12.54 -26.16
N ASP A 825 13.48 -13.27 -27.22
CA ASP A 825 14.84 -13.75 -27.50
C ASP A 825 15.40 -12.96 -28.70
N PRO A 826 16.53 -12.24 -28.58
CA PRO A 826 17.08 -11.43 -29.66
C PRO A 826 17.63 -12.25 -30.84
N ARG A 827 17.75 -13.57 -30.69
CA ARG A 827 18.22 -14.48 -31.74
C ARG A 827 17.11 -14.98 -32.65
N ARG A 828 15.85 -14.56 -32.43
CA ARG A 828 14.72 -14.97 -33.26
C ARG A 828 14.95 -14.45 -34.69
N PRO A 829 15.08 -15.34 -35.68
CA PRO A 829 15.45 -14.92 -37.03
C PRO A 829 14.22 -14.36 -37.75
N GLU A 830 14.42 -13.35 -38.60
CA GLU A 830 13.35 -12.83 -39.47
C GLU A 830 12.85 -13.89 -40.46
N VAL A 831 13.78 -14.70 -40.98
CA VAL A 831 13.51 -15.85 -41.85
C VAL A 831 14.14 -17.10 -41.24
N ALA A 832 13.36 -18.16 -41.08
CA ALA A 832 13.83 -19.39 -40.46
C ALA A 832 14.92 -20.07 -41.31
N SER A 833 16.09 -20.30 -40.72
CA SER A 833 17.17 -21.15 -41.26
C SER A 833 17.09 -22.56 -40.67
N ASP A 834 17.78 -23.53 -41.28
CA ASP A 834 17.81 -24.91 -40.75
C ASP A 834 18.44 -25.00 -39.36
N GLN A 835 19.51 -24.24 -39.07
CA GLN A 835 20.06 -24.19 -37.71
C GLN A 835 19.05 -23.60 -36.70
N SER A 836 18.33 -22.55 -37.09
CA SER A 836 17.33 -21.94 -36.20
C SER A 836 16.17 -22.89 -35.91
N ARG A 837 15.82 -23.76 -36.86
CA ARG A 837 14.80 -24.80 -36.70
C ARG A 837 15.29 -25.93 -35.79
N GLU A 838 16.56 -26.33 -35.91
CA GLU A 838 17.19 -27.31 -35.01
C GLU A 838 17.22 -26.82 -33.56
N GLU A 839 17.47 -25.52 -33.35
CA GLU A 839 17.40 -24.86 -32.03
C GLU A 839 15.97 -24.60 -31.52
N ASN A 840 14.95 -24.92 -32.32
CA ASN A 840 13.54 -24.59 -32.05
C ASN A 840 13.29 -23.09 -31.79
N LEU A 841 14.00 -22.22 -32.51
CA LEU A 841 13.76 -20.78 -32.46
C LEU A 841 12.51 -20.41 -33.24
N ILE A 842 11.62 -19.68 -32.56
CA ILE A 842 10.41 -19.15 -33.18
C ILE A 842 10.83 -17.97 -34.08
N PRO A 843 10.41 -17.90 -35.35
CA PRO A 843 10.69 -16.76 -36.22
C PRO A 843 10.25 -15.44 -35.59
N TYR A 844 10.96 -14.35 -35.88
CA TYR A 844 10.65 -13.04 -35.34
C TYR A 844 9.24 -12.61 -35.72
N SER A 845 8.47 -12.26 -34.69
CA SER A 845 7.15 -11.63 -34.83
C SER A 845 7.21 -10.35 -34.01
N PRO A 846 7.15 -9.15 -34.63
CA PRO A 846 7.29 -7.90 -33.91
C PRO A 846 6.13 -7.68 -32.94
N GLU A 847 4.91 -8.06 -33.32
CA GLU A 847 3.74 -7.89 -32.46
C GLU A 847 3.59 -9.06 -31.48
N MET A 848 3.48 -8.71 -30.20
CA MET A 848 3.28 -9.67 -29.12
C MET A 848 1.80 -9.73 -28.73
N PRO A 849 1.10 -10.85 -28.95
CA PRO A 849 -0.32 -10.96 -28.61
C PRO A 849 -0.51 -11.05 -27.10
N ILE A 850 -1.53 -10.37 -26.59
CA ILE A 850 -2.01 -10.58 -25.22
C ILE A 850 -3.06 -11.67 -25.25
N ARG A 851 -2.71 -12.82 -24.66
CA ARG A 851 -3.59 -13.98 -24.53
C ARG A 851 -4.20 -13.99 -23.13
N THR A 852 -5.52 -14.12 -23.03
CA THR A 852 -6.22 -14.13 -21.74
C THR A 852 -5.86 -15.34 -20.90
N GLU A 853 -5.42 -16.44 -21.52
CA GLU A 853 -4.93 -17.65 -20.83
C GLU A 853 -3.62 -17.42 -20.08
N TRP A 854 -2.88 -16.35 -20.39
CA TRP A 854 -1.65 -15.99 -19.68
C TRP A 854 -1.89 -15.10 -18.45
N PHE A 855 -3.14 -14.74 -18.18
CA PHE A 855 -3.48 -13.95 -16.99
C PHE A 855 -3.46 -14.83 -15.74
N ILE A 856 -2.50 -14.60 -14.85
CA ILE A 856 -2.36 -15.40 -13.63
C ILE A 856 -3.47 -15.11 -12.61
N ASN A 857 -4.09 -13.93 -12.70
CA ASN A 857 -5.08 -13.47 -11.74
C ASN A 857 -6.53 -13.63 -12.19
N TYR A 858 -6.81 -14.22 -13.35
CA TYR A 858 -8.18 -14.48 -13.84
C TYR A 858 -9.08 -13.23 -13.70
N ASN A 859 -10.08 -13.27 -12.80
CA ASN A 859 -11.01 -12.18 -12.48
C ASN A 859 -10.60 -11.33 -11.25
N GLN A 860 -9.48 -11.66 -10.59
CA GLN A 860 -8.96 -10.98 -9.41
C GLN A 860 -8.05 -9.82 -9.81
N THR A 861 -8.62 -8.82 -10.48
CA THR A 861 -7.89 -7.61 -10.89
C THR A 861 -7.32 -6.88 -9.68
N VAL A 862 -6.09 -6.36 -9.83
CA VAL A 862 -5.35 -5.61 -8.82
C VAL A 862 -5.26 -4.17 -9.27
N SER A 863 -5.93 -3.25 -8.55
CA SER A 863 -5.93 -1.85 -8.93
C SER A 863 -4.58 -1.17 -8.64
N ARG A 864 -4.12 -0.33 -9.57
CA ARG A 864 -2.86 0.45 -9.46
C ARG A 864 -1.68 -0.40 -8.97
N VAL A 865 -1.35 -1.48 -9.68
CA VAL A 865 -0.19 -2.32 -9.36
C VAL A 865 1.07 -1.46 -9.36
N ARG A 866 1.79 -1.42 -8.24
CA ARG A 866 3.04 -0.64 -8.10
C ARG A 866 4.27 -1.53 -8.15
N GLY A 867 4.16 -2.73 -7.59
CA GLY A 867 5.23 -3.71 -7.54
C GLY A 867 4.70 -5.13 -7.64
N ILE A 868 5.56 -6.01 -8.15
CA ILE A 868 5.38 -7.45 -8.09
C ILE A 868 6.62 -7.99 -7.40
N TYR A 869 6.43 -8.74 -6.32
CA TYR A 869 7.48 -9.44 -5.62
C TYR A 869 7.41 -10.92 -5.96
N THR A 870 8.59 -11.51 -6.20
CA THR A 870 8.74 -12.92 -6.55
C THR A 870 9.72 -13.57 -5.60
N ALA A 871 9.30 -14.65 -4.95
CA ALA A 871 10.13 -15.43 -4.05
C ALA A 871 10.24 -16.89 -4.50
N PRO A 872 11.40 -17.51 -4.29
CA PRO A 872 11.54 -18.95 -4.50
C PRO A 872 10.73 -19.72 -3.46
N SER A 873 10.14 -20.83 -3.88
CA SER A 873 9.60 -21.86 -2.99
C SER A 873 10.64 -22.96 -2.74
N GLY A 874 10.34 -23.94 -1.88
CA GLY A 874 11.20 -25.13 -1.75
C GLY A 874 11.13 -26.08 -2.96
N LEU A 875 10.16 -25.87 -3.86
CA LEU A 875 10.06 -26.56 -5.15
C LEU A 875 10.69 -25.71 -6.26
N GLU A 876 11.41 -26.36 -7.16
CA GLU A 876 12.06 -25.68 -8.28
C GLU A 876 11.07 -25.32 -9.38
N SER A 877 9.94 -26.02 -9.48
CA SER A 877 8.91 -25.72 -10.47
C SER A 877 8.02 -24.52 -10.11
N THR A 878 8.02 -24.07 -8.84
CA THR A 878 7.05 -23.09 -8.34
C THR A 878 7.69 -21.80 -7.83
N CYS A 879 7.07 -20.68 -8.20
CA CYS A 879 7.45 -19.34 -7.74
C CYS A 879 6.27 -18.69 -7.00
N LEU A 880 6.52 -18.16 -5.81
CA LEU A 880 5.53 -17.39 -5.05
C LEU A 880 5.51 -15.96 -5.58
N VAL A 881 4.32 -15.47 -5.93
CA VAL A 881 4.13 -14.15 -6.53
C VAL A 881 3.19 -13.34 -5.65
N VAL A 882 3.60 -12.11 -5.32
CA VAL A 882 2.76 -11.12 -4.65
C VAL A 882 2.77 -9.83 -5.46
N ALA A 883 1.62 -9.48 -6.02
CA ALA A 883 1.40 -8.17 -6.60
C ALA A 883 0.82 -7.24 -5.53
N TYR A 884 1.46 -6.10 -5.33
CA TYR A 884 1.01 -5.08 -4.39
C TYR A 884 0.85 -3.73 -5.10
N GLY A 885 -0.22 -3.03 -4.75
CA GLY A 885 -0.59 -1.76 -5.36
C GLY A 885 -1.53 -1.00 -4.44
N LEU A 886 -2.74 -0.72 -4.91
CA LEU A 886 -3.86 -0.43 -4.00
C LEU A 886 -4.38 -1.71 -3.35
N ASP A 887 -4.42 -2.79 -4.13
CA ASP A 887 -4.84 -4.11 -3.69
C ASP A 887 -3.62 -5.03 -3.54
N ILE A 888 -3.77 -6.09 -2.75
CA ILE A 888 -2.76 -7.13 -2.59
C ILE A 888 -3.30 -8.42 -3.18
N TYR A 889 -2.51 -9.05 -4.05
CA TYR A 889 -2.81 -10.34 -4.65
C TYR A 889 -1.62 -11.27 -4.52
N GLN A 890 -1.86 -12.44 -3.93
CA GLN A 890 -0.88 -13.51 -3.79
C GLN A 890 -1.32 -14.72 -4.62
N THR A 891 -0.36 -15.32 -5.33
CA THR A 891 -0.56 -16.57 -6.05
C THR A 891 0.76 -17.34 -6.21
N ARG A 892 0.67 -18.52 -6.83
CA ARG A 892 1.80 -19.34 -7.23
C ARG A 892 1.82 -19.44 -8.75
N VAL A 893 3.01 -19.34 -9.34
CA VAL A 893 3.21 -19.47 -10.78
C VAL A 893 4.11 -20.67 -11.06
N TYR A 894 3.80 -21.40 -12.13
CA TYR A 894 4.50 -22.62 -12.54
C TYR A 894 5.01 -22.47 -13.97
N PRO A 895 6.17 -21.82 -14.19
CA PRO A 895 6.66 -21.51 -15.54
C PRO A 895 6.79 -22.72 -16.46
N SER A 896 7.34 -23.83 -15.93
CA SER A 896 7.53 -25.10 -16.66
C SER A 896 6.54 -26.19 -16.24
N LYS A 897 5.37 -25.81 -15.71
CA LYS A 897 4.43 -26.71 -14.99
C LYS A 897 5.09 -27.39 -13.78
N GLN A 898 4.31 -28.08 -12.96
CA GLN A 898 4.81 -28.76 -11.76
C GLN A 898 5.45 -30.11 -12.12
N PHE A 899 6.73 -30.10 -12.48
CA PHE A 899 7.46 -31.32 -12.86
C PHE A 899 8.06 -32.10 -11.68
N ASP A 900 8.13 -31.49 -10.50
CA ASP A 900 8.70 -32.04 -9.26
C ASP A 900 7.63 -32.47 -8.24
N VAL A 901 6.35 -32.42 -8.62
CA VAL A 901 5.21 -32.88 -7.83
C VAL A 901 4.42 -33.91 -8.62
N LEU A 902 3.86 -34.90 -7.92
CA LEU A 902 2.93 -35.85 -8.52
C LEU A 902 1.70 -35.09 -9.04
N LYS A 903 1.12 -35.54 -10.15
CA LYS A 903 -0.03 -34.85 -10.74
C LYS A 903 -1.22 -34.83 -9.77
N ASP A 904 -1.97 -33.73 -9.79
CA ASP A 904 -3.19 -33.58 -9.00
C ASP A 904 -4.28 -34.60 -9.41
N ASP A 905 -4.30 -35.02 -10.68
CA ASP A 905 -5.23 -35.99 -11.26
C ASP A 905 -4.72 -37.44 -11.23
N TYR A 906 -3.75 -37.74 -10.36
CA TYR A 906 -3.18 -39.08 -10.26
C TYR A 906 -4.20 -40.12 -9.76
N ASP A 907 -4.41 -41.19 -10.55
CA ASP A 907 -5.37 -42.24 -10.22
C ASP A 907 -4.79 -43.28 -9.25
N TYR A 908 -4.94 -42.98 -7.95
CA TYR A 908 -4.53 -43.89 -6.87
C TYR A 908 -5.34 -45.20 -6.87
N VAL A 909 -6.62 -45.16 -7.25
CA VAL A 909 -7.52 -46.33 -7.19
C VAL A 909 -7.13 -47.36 -8.25
N LEU A 910 -6.83 -46.90 -9.47
CA LEU A 910 -6.36 -47.76 -10.54
C LEU A 910 -5.11 -48.53 -10.12
N ILE A 911 -4.09 -47.84 -9.59
CA ILE A 911 -2.83 -48.50 -9.24
C ILE A 911 -3.01 -49.45 -8.05
N SER A 912 -3.74 -49.03 -7.01
CA SER A 912 -4.05 -49.92 -5.88
C SER A 912 -4.84 -51.17 -6.32
N SER A 913 -5.82 -51.02 -7.21
CA SER A 913 -6.61 -52.16 -7.72
C SER A 913 -5.79 -53.11 -8.59
N VAL A 914 -4.92 -52.57 -9.46
CA VAL A 914 -4.00 -53.37 -10.29
C VAL A 914 -3.01 -54.13 -9.41
N LEU A 915 -2.44 -53.50 -8.37
CA LEU A 915 -1.53 -54.18 -7.44
C LEU A 915 -2.22 -55.33 -6.69
N LEU A 916 -3.44 -55.12 -6.20
CA LEU A 916 -4.23 -56.18 -5.57
C LEU A 916 -4.58 -57.28 -6.57
N GLY A 917 -5.00 -56.91 -7.78
CA GLY A 917 -5.28 -57.85 -8.87
C GLY A 917 -4.08 -58.73 -9.20
N LEU A 918 -2.88 -58.14 -9.34
CA LEU A 918 -1.63 -58.85 -9.56
C LEU A 918 -1.24 -59.73 -8.37
N PHE A 919 -1.43 -59.26 -7.13
CA PHE A 919 -1.17 -60.05 -5.94
C PHE A 919 -2.04 -61.31 -5.88
N PHE A 920 -3.36 -61.17 -6.06
CA PHE A 920 -4.28 -62.30 -6.09
C PHE A 920 -4.02 -63.21 -7.28
N ALA A 921 -3.77 -62.67 -8.47
CA ALA A 921 -3.41 -63.45 -9.65
C ALA A 921 -2.13 -64.27 -9.42
N THR A 922 -1.13 -63.71 -8.74
CA THR A 922 0.12 -64.40 -8.39
C THR A 922 -0.15 -65.53 -7.38
N MET A 923 -0.92 -65.27 -6.33
CA MET A 923 -1.29 -66.29 -5.33
C MET A 923 -2.09 -67.44 -5.93
N ILE A 924 -3.07 -67.13 -6.79
CA ILE A 924 -3.87 -68.12 -7.51
C ILE A 924 -2.99 -68.92 -8.48
N SER A 925 -2.17 -68.24 -9.27
CA SER A 925 -1.27 -68.89 -10.24
C SER A 925 -0.23 -69.77 -9.58
N LYS A 926 0.34 -69.35 -8.45
CA LYS A 926 1.25 -70.17 -7.63
C LYS A 926 0.59 -71.47 -7.22
N ARG A 927 -0.62 -71.39 -6.66
CA ARG A 927 -1.37 -72.58 -6.22
C ARG A 927 -1.73 -73.49 -7.39
N LEU A 928 -2.17 -72.92 -8.52
CA LEU A 928 -2.47 -73.67 -9.75
C LEU A 928 -1.22 -74.39 -10.30
N ALA A 929 -0.06 -73.73 -10.26
CA ALA A 929 1.21 -74.32 -10.69
C ALA A 929 1.66 -75.47 -9.77
N GLU A 930 1.57 -75.30 -8.44
CA GLU A 930 1.85 -76.36 -7.46
C GLU A 930 0.98 -77.59 -7.71
N VAL A 931 -0.33 -77.39 -7.91
CA VAL A 931 -1.28 -78.47 -8.22
C VAL A 931 -0.93 -79.15 -9.55
N LYS A 932 -0.59 -78.38 -10.59
CA LYS A 932 -0.22 -78.93 -11.91
C LYS A 932 1.09 -79.74 -11.85
N LEU A 933 2.09 -79.25 -11.12
CA LEU A 933 3.37 -79.96 -10.93
C LEU A 933 3.17 -81.24 -10.12
N LEU A 934 2.36 -81.20 -9.06
CA LEU A 934 2.00 -82.37 -8.29
C LEU A 934 1.33 -83.43 -9.18
N ASN A 935 0.29 -83.04 -9.94
CA ASN A 935 -0.38 -83.95 -10.88
C ASN A 935 0.55 -84.53 -11.95
N ARG A 936 1.58 -83.77 -12.38
CA ARG A 936 2.61 -84.26 -13.32
C ARG A 936 3.57 -85.24 -12.67
N ALA A 937 3.92 -85.05 -11.39
CA ALA A 937 4.82 -85.92 -10.65
C ALA A 937 4.16 -87.25 -10.22
N TRP A 938 2.83 -87.26 -10.07
CA TRP A 938 2.05 -88.45 -9.73
C TRP A 938 1.62 -89.29 -10.94
N ARG A 939 1.91 -88.82 -12.15
CA ARG A 939 1.84 -89.59 -13.41
C ARG A 939 3.21 -90.15 -13.72
#